data_AF-A0A538L9W4-F1
#
_entry.id   AF-A0A538L9W4-F1
#
_cell.length_a   1.000
_cell.length_b   1.000
_cell.length_c   1.000
_cell.angle_alpha   90.00
_cell.angle_beta   90.00
_cell.angle_gamma   90.00
#
_symmetry.space_group_name_H-M   'P 1'
#
loop_
_entity.id
_entity.type
_entity.pdbx_description
1 polymer ?
#
loop_
_entity_poly.entity_id
_entity_poly.type
_entity_poly.pdbx_seq_one_letter_code
_entity_poly.pdbx_strand_id
1 'polypeptide(L)'
;MAQGLGVRHVARYLKHPQRPDDGVRRRLVVSAPSVPFANRVSRELPREPRPGRAPPTRISRCDRRRQRGHRQRSADDAETACAHGAPRHSYLYRRTHPCSAHIFPPLAGNATGSRGAAVAVLVGSALVAAFAPTSSGAATLQGRSTAVAHAAAKKRNKRTWYVSATARPHGNGSRRAPFRSLAAVERVSRAGDKIVILPAPKRVAPLNGGIRLKRGQRLVGGGPAVAGRTRRLKRLPSLENTSGKNLDGDAIRLSRNASVRNVVVKTAYRGAVYGVDSVGVRIIGNDVSGENTSCTNGFQVQPFNVPTGIPGVMIPASPAVAPQNGWAGIMVDGQRAVGKVDVGRNYLHDSSCADGIDVRAMGSSKLTAKVRQNTVTHIKEGAAGSSSGAVGSILAIGMQALDKAVLHVSQDRNTETYIGSPGADCEGEFANTAGSGQIYDTVDHNTFAHAIGGTSCNGFETIVSTGNGKIVANLRNSTFRDNVGDMFEEGNLGSGSTMRFVADNVLADRTSVRGGNPPGSSDGGSNPIPFNIGDCMVAGHNGAADSTTFVMRNSVFKHCNNGISLGNNVGQGNGSGPAKQLVADISHSVITGNAKYGLHVLDGTPMTSLHVKIASTAITNNGEPGASFEAEATGIGTVPDSRLDLGGGGLGSPGGNCLSGNGSGDVEATNLAVVAKGNWWGHPGPPSPGQAVTHGIGSVSASGLLGSPRCGVAALP
;
A
#
# COMPACT_ATOMS: atom_id res chain seq x y z
N MET A 1 31.31 -23.77 -43.82
CA MET A 1 31.16 -25.10 -44.46
C MET A 1 30.82 -26.12 -43.37
N ALA A 2 30.31 -27.30 -43.74
CA ALA A 2 29.45 -28.18 -42.92
C ALA A 2 28.05 -27.56 -42.69
N GLN A 3 26.95 -28.09 -43.21
CA GLN A 3 26.33 -29.43 -43.01
C GLN A 3 25.90 -29.63 -41.53
N GLY A 4 24.63 -29.93 -41.20
CA GLY A 4 23.48 -30.24 -42.04
C GLY A 4 22.87 -31.60 -41.69
N LEU A 5 22.33 -31.73 -40.48
CA LEU A 5 21.68 -32.95 -39.99
C LEU A 5 20.33 -32.62 -39.35
N GLY A 6 19.25 -33.06 -39.98
CA GLY A 6 17.92 -33.08 -39.38
C GLY A 6 17.64 -34.46 -38.76
N VAL A 7 16.97 -34.48 -37.61
CA VAL A 7 16.52 -35.71 -36.95
C VAL A 7 14.99 -35.73 -36.93
N ARG A 8 14.41 -36.85 -37.39
CA ARG A 8 12.96 -37.04 -37.49
C ARG A 8 12.37 -37.43 -36.13
N HIS A 9 11.13 -37.00 -35.88
CA HIS A 9 10.32 -37.51 -34.78
C HIS A 9 10.09 -39.02 -34.88
N VAL A 10 10.20 -39.71 -33.74
CA VAL A 10 9.60 -41.03 -33.50
C VAL A 10 8.59 -40.87 -32.37
N ALA A 11 7.37 -41.38 -32.56
CA ALA A 11 6.31 -41.35 -31.56
C ALA A 11 5.51 -42.67 -31.57
N ARG A 12 5.01 -43.04 -30.38
CA ARG A 12 4.11 -44.15 -29.97
C ARG A 12 4.80 -45.27 -29.17
N TYR A 13 4.43 -45.44 -27.89
CA TYR A 13 3.31 -46.31 -27.45
C TYR A 13 3.13 -46.28 -25.91
N LEU A 14 2.10 -47.00 -25.42
CA LEU A 14 1.68 -47.26 -24.02
C LEU A 14 0.87 -46.10 -23.38
N LYS A 15 -0.47 -46.12 -23.42
CA LYS A 15 -1.49 -46.98 -22.76
C LYS A 15 -1.69 -46.71 -21.25
N HIS A 16 -2.86 -46.14 -20.91
CA HIS A 16 -3.44 -46.13 -19.56
C HIS A 16 -3.98 -47.52 -19.15
N PRO A 17 -3.99 -47.85 -17.85
CA PRO A 17 -4.90 -48.83 -17.26
C PRO A 17 -6.23 -48.19 -16.78
N GLN A 18 -7.26 -49.01 -16.65
CA GLN A 18 -8.65 -48.62 -16.32
C GLN A 18 -8.93 -48.68 -14.81
N ARG A 19 -10.04 -48.06 -14.39
CA ARG A 19 -10.73 -48.36 -13.12
C ARG A 19 -11.44 -49.72 -13.18
N PRO A 20 -11.74 -50.32 -12.01
CA PRO A 20 -12.99 -51.02 -11.75
C PRO A 20 -13.95 -50.17 -10.90
N ASP A 21 -15.25 -50.28 -11.18
CA ASP A 21 -16.35 -49.83 -10.31
C ASP A 21 -16.96 -51.05 -9.57
N ASP A 22 -18.10 -50.84 -8.88
CA ASP A 22 -18.91 -51.76 -8.06
C ASP A 22 -18.40 -52.06 -6.64
N GLY A 23 -19.21 -51.94 -5.57
CA GLY A 23 -20.57 -51.39 -5.48
C GLY A 23 -21.40 -52.02 -4.36
N VAL A 24 -21.52 -51.38 -3.19
CA VAL A 24 -22.49 -51.79 -2.14
C VAL A 24 -23.20 -50.58 -1.52
N ARG A 25 -24.53 -50.55 -1.64
CA ARG A 25 -25.41 -49.63 -0.91
C ARG A 25 -25.66 -50.16 0.51
N ARG A 26 -25.69 -49.28 1.53
CA ARG A 26 -26.62 -49.40 2.68
C ARG A 26 -26.90 -48.04 3.33
N ARG A 27 -28.02 -47.98 4.06
CA ARG A 27 -28.80 -46.77 4.37
C ARG A 27 -28.21 -45.92 5.51
N LEU A 28 -28.44 -44.61 5.44
CA LEU A 28 -28.55 -43.75 6.63
C LEU A 28 -29.74 -44.21 7.49
N VAL A 29 -29.55 -44.22 8.81
CA VAL A 29 -30.63 -44.04 9.80
C VAL A 29 -30.13 -43.03 10.83
N VAL A 30 -30.90 -41.95 11.01
CA VAL A 30 -30.64 -40.92 12.03
C VAL A 30 -31.36 -41.32 13.31
N SER A 31 -30.68 -41.32 14.46
CA SER A 31 -31.32 -41.46 15.77
C SER A 31 -30.47 -40.85 16.88
N ALA A 32 -31.01 -39.85 17.57
CA ALA A 32 -30.73 -39.51 18.96
C ALA A 32 -32.03 -39.76 19.74
N PRO A 33 -32.03 -40.10 21.05
CA PRO A 33 -31.93 -39.03 22.07
C PRO A 33 -31.35 -39.39 23.47
N SER A 34 -31.09 -38.33 24.25
CA SER A 34 -31.29 -38.17 25.72
C SER A 34 -30.64 -39.07 26.81
N VAL A 35 -29.74 -38.43 27.59
CA VAL A 35 -29.55 -38.34 29.08
C VAL A 35 -30.18 -39.38 30.05
N PRO A 36 -29.53 -39.68 31.21
CA PRO A 36 -29.86 -38.94 32.46
C PRO A 36 -28.74 -38.66 33.51
N PHE A 37 -28.93 -37.53 34.22
CA PHE A 37 -28.59 -37.14 35.60
C PHE A 37 -27.43 -37.75 36.47
N ALA A 38 -26.49 -36.86 36.81
CA ALA A 38 -26.06 -36.42 38.16
C ALA A 38 -25.56 -37.37 39.28
N ASN A 39 -24.40 -37.00 39.89
CA ASN A 39 -24.33 -36.76 41.35
C ASN A 39 -23.16 -35.85 41.79
N ARG A 40 -23.32 -35.16 42.94
CA ARG A 40 -22.29 -34.32 43.63
C ARG A 40 -21.61 -35.10 44.75
N VAL A 41 -20.33 -34.81 45.03
CA VAL A 41 -19.79 -34.75 46.42
C VAL A 41 -18.76 -33.61 46.52
N SER A 42 -18.76 -32.90 47.66
CA SER A 42 -17.92 -31.73 47.98
C SER A 42 -16.59 -32.11 48.65
N ARG A 43 -15.61 -31.19 48.66
CA ARG A 43 -14.65 -31.05 49.79
C ARG A 43 -14.16 -29.61 49.95
N GLU A 44 -13.78 -29.26 51.18
CA GLU A 44 -13.71 -27.90 51.70
C GLU A 44 -12.26 -27.34 51.75
N LEU A 45 -12.13 -26.01 51.56
CA LEU A 45 -11.45 -25.00 52.42
C LEU A 45 -9.94 -25.18 52.83
N PRO A 46 -9.17 -24.09 53.13
CA PRO A 46 -9.61 -22.87 53.81
C PRO A 46 -9.19 -21.50 53.21
N ARG A 47 -9.72 -20.45 53.86
CA ARG A 47 -9.44 -19.02 53.65
C ARG A 47 -8.55 -18.49 54.79
N GLU A 48 -7.79 -17.42 54.52
CA GLU A 48 -7.69 -16.16 55.29
C GLU A 48 -6.57 -15.26 54.72
N PRO A 49 -6.41 -13.98 55.14
CA PRO A 49 -7.42 -12.94 55.36
C PRO A 49 -7.10 -11.62 54.59
N ARG A 50 -8.02 -10.63 54.63
CA ARG A 50 -7.75 -9.23 54.25
C ARG A 50 -8.22 -8.26 55.34
N PRO A 51 -7.41 -7.30 55.79
CA PRO A 51 -7.90 -6.01 56.30
C PRO A 51 -8.11 -5.02 55.13
N GLY A 52 -8.97 -4.00 55.17
CA GLY A 52 -9.88 -3.58 56.23
C GLY A 52 -9.81 -2.06 56.47
N ARG A 53 -10.60 -1.24 55.75
CA ARG A 53 -11.08 0.10 56.19
C ARG A 53 -12.00 0.81 55.17
N ALA A 54 -13.18 1.20 55.66
CA ALA A 54 -14.11 2.24 55.19
C ALA A 54 -15.16 2.45 56.32
N PRO A 55 -16.03 3.48 56.33
CA PRO A 55 -16.14 4.69 55.50
C PRO A 55 -16.09 5.97 56.38
N PRO A 56 -16.73 7.10 56.02
CA PRO A 56 -18.16 7.27 56.38
C PRO A 56 -19.07 7.83 55.27
N THR A 57 -20.36 7.86 55.58
CA THR A 57 -21.52 8.09 54.69
C THR A 57 -22.13 9.49 54.83
N ARG A 58 -23.03 9.86 53.87
CA ARG A 58 -24.23 10.76 53.93
C ARG A 58 -24.50 11.32 52.50
N ILE A 59 -25.70 11.60 51.99
CA ILE A 59 -27.11 11.49 52.43
C ILE A 59 -28.00 11.21 51.19
N SER A 60 -29.24 10.75 51.37
CA SER A 60 -30.18 10.43 50.28
C SER A 60 -31.45 11.31 50.26
N ARG A 61 -32.22 11.16 49.16
CA ARG A 61 -33.63 11.55 48.91
C ARG A 61 -33.98 13.02 48.63
N CYS A 62 -34.68 13.21 47.52
CA CYS A 62 -36.06 13.71 47.59
C CYS A 62 -36.94 13.15 46.45
N ASP A 63 -38.07 12.54 46.82
CA ASP A 63 -39.13 12.02 45.92
C ASP A 63 -40.13 13.11 45.51
N ARG A 64 -40.81 12.95 44.35
CA ARG A 64 -42.30 13.12 44.22
C ARG A 64 -42.90 12.81 42.83
N ARG A 65 -43.55 11.64 42.75
CA ARG A 65 -44.91 11.34 42.22
C ARG A 65 -45.49 12.11 41.00
N ARG A 66 -45.85 11.37 39.93
CA ARG A 66 -47.23 10.92 39.53
C ARG A 66 -47.16 10.27 38.12
N GLN A 67 -47.39 8.97 37.91
CA GLN A 67 -48.62 8.13 37.97
C GLN A 67 -49.65 8.28 36.82
N ARG A 68 -50.12 7.10 36.36
CA ARG A 68 -51.20 6.76 35.40
C ARG A 68 -50.79 6.75 33.90
N GLY A 69 -51.08 5.70 33.13
CA GLY A 69 -51.75 4.44 33.49
C GLY A 69 -51.68 3.33 32.42
N HIS A 70 -52.00 2.09 32.84
CA HIS A 70 -52.03 0.88 32.01
C HIS A 70 -53.12 0.91 30.92
N ARG A 71 -52.86 0.18 29.82
CA ARG A 71 -53.78 -0.89 29.33
C ARG A 71 -53.05 -1.90 28.44
N GLN A 72 -53.19 -3.18 28.76
CA GLN A 72 -52.88 -4.32 27.87
C GLN A 72 -54.15 -4.74 27.12
N ARG A 73 -53.97 -5.26 25.90
CA ARG A 73 -54.66 -6.40 25.25
C ARG A 73 -54.10 -6.46 23.82
N SER A 74 -53.40 -7.54 23.45
CA SER A 74 -53.93 -8.86 23.01
C SER A 74 -54.18 -8.88 21.50
N ALA A 75 -53.92 -10.02 20.89
CA ALA A 75 -53.73 -10.16 19.45
C ALA A 75 -54.97 -10.74 18.73
N ASP A 76 -54.77 -10.92 17.42
CA ASP A 76 -55.39 -11.87 16.50
C ASP A 76 -56.60 -11.46 15.63
N ASP A 77 -56.54 -12.06 14.43
CA ASP A 77 -57.53 -12.32 13.37
C ASP A 77 -57.82 -11.35 12.19
N ALA A 78 -57.60 -11.94 11.00
CA ALA A 78 -58.31 -11.88 9.70
C ALA A 78 -58.50 -10.51 8.98
N GLU A 79 -57.96 -10.24 7.79
CA GLU A 79 -58.14 -10.90 6.46
C GLU A 79 -59.37 -10.36 5.66
N THR A 80 -59.12 -9.72 4.51
CA THR A 80 -59.88 -9.82 3.22
C THR A 80 -59.14 -9.01 2.12
N ALA A 81 -59.29 -9.41 0.85
CA ALA A 81 -58.37 -9.11 -0.28
C ALA A 81 -58.80 -7.99 -1.26
N CYS A 82 -57.84 -7.59 -2.14
CA CYS A 82 -57.91 -7.52 -3.63
C CYS A 82 -56.73 -6.69 -4.19
N ALA A 83 -55.75 -7.26 -4.93
CA ALA A 83 -55.72 -7.53 -6.39
C ALA A 83 -55.60 -6.24 -7.25
N HIS A 84 -54.78 -6.07 -8.31
CA HIS A 84 -53.90 -6.91 -9.17
C HIS A 84 -52.57 -6.14 -9.47
N GLY A 85 -51.53 -6.63 -10.16
CA GLY A 85 -51.24 -7.92 -10.81
C GLY A 85 -49.82 -7.91 -11.43
N ALA A 86 -49.25 -9.09 -11.68
CA ALA A 86 -47.95 -9.26 -12.36
C ALA A 86 -48.11 -9.49 -13.87
N PRO A 87 -47.01 -9.74 -14.61
CA PRO A 87 -46.82 -11.14 -15.00
C PRO A 87 -45.38 -11.66 -14.84
N ARG A 88 -45.29 -12.98 -14.59
CA ARG A 88 -44.11 -13.82 -14.84
C ARG A 88 -44.35 -14.60 -16.13
N HIS A 89 -43.28 -15.03 -16.80
CA HIS A 89 -43.27 -16.33 -17.48
C HIS A 89 -41.90 -17.00 -17.30
N SER A 90 -41.88 -18.34 -17.35
CA SER A 90 -40.82 -19.17 -16.79
C SER A 90 -40.47 -20.35 -17.70
N TYR A 91 -39.24 -20.86 -17.55
CA TYR A 91 -38.74 -22.17 -17.98
C TYR A 91 -38.70 -22.51 -19.49
N LEU A 92 -37.50 -22.92 -19.94
CA LEU A 92 -37.24 -24.36 -20.14
C LEU A 92 -35.72 -24.67 -20.13
N TYR A 93 -35.41 -25.93 -19.85
CA TYR A 93 -34.06 -26.44 -19.56
C TYR A 93 -33.62 -27.37 -20.69
N ARG A 94 -32.38 -27.26 -21.22
CA ARG A 94 -31.79 -28.34 -22.04
C ARG A 94 -30.27 -28.39 -21.91
N ARG A 95 -29.76 -29.59 -21.61
CA ARG A 95 -28.32 -29.94 -21.62
C ARG A 95 -27.86 -30.19 -23.05
N THR A 96 -26.63 -29.76 -23.37
CA THR A 96 -25.66 -30.54 -24.18
C THR A 96 -24.22 -30.14 -23.83
N HIS A 97 -23.34 -31.13 -23.85
CA HIS A 97 -21.86 -31.13 -23.87
C HIS A 97 -21.47 -32.42 -24.64
N PRO A 98 -20.23 -32.63 -25.12
CA PRO A 98 -19.11 -31.72 -25.42
C PRO A 98 -18.61 -31.90 -26.89
N CYS A 99 -17.51 -31.23 -27.31
CA CYS A 99 -16.43 -31.82 -28.13
C CYS A 99 -15.30 -30.84 -28.56
N SER A 100 -14.08 -31.13 -28.08
CA SER A 100 -12.74 -31.15 -28.72
C SER A 100 -12.40 -30.47 -30.07
N ALA A 101 -11.40 -29.56 -30.02
CA ALA A 101 -10.03 -29.69 -30.59
C ALA A 101 -9.57 -29.05 -31.95
N HIS A 102 -8.24 -28.78 -31.97
CA HIS A 102 -7.25 -28.62 -33.07
C HIS A 102 -7.02 -27.29 -33.86
N ILE A 103 -5.99 -26.53 -33.43
CA ILE A 103 -4.67 -26.29 -34.09
C ILE A 103 -4.58 -26.16 -35.64
N PHE A 104 -4.29 -24.92 -36.13
CA PHE A 104 -3.42 -24.46 -37.27
C PHE A 104 -3.53 -25.08 -38.72
N PRO A 105 -2.97 -24.47 -39.81
CA PRO A 105 -3.08 -23.12 -40.43
C PRO A 105 -3.38 -23.27 -41.97
N PRO A 106 -2.77 -22.60 -43.01
CA PRO A 106 -2.10 -21.28 -43.21
C PRO A 106 -2.59 -20.49 -44.49
N LEU A 107 -1.79 -19.53 -45.01
CA LEU A 107 -1.80 -18.86 -46.36
C LEU A 107 -2.84 -17.72 -46.61
N ALA A 108 -2.61 -16.69 -47.44
CA ALA A 108 -1.38 -16.05 -48.00
C ALA A 108 -1.71 -14.71 -48.72
N GLY A 109 -0.69 -13.85 -48.97
CA GLY A 109 -0.73 -12.66 -49.86
C GLY A 109 -1.21 -11.35 -49.21
N ASN A 110 -0.71 -10.14 -49.53
CA ASN A 110 0.31 -9.65 -50.47
C ASN A 110 0.98 -8.38 -49.86
N ALA A 111 2.30 -8.14 -49.98
CA ALA A 111 2.96 -7.29 -51.00
C ALA A 111 2.29 -5.90 -51.21
N THR A 112 2.98 -4.74 -51.25
CA THR A 112 4.42 -4.40 -51.35
C THR A 112 4.61 -2.88 -51.05
N GLY A 113 5.82 -2.40 -50.71
CA GLY A 113 6.11 -0.96 -50.81
C GLY A 113 7.21 -0.39 -49.92
N SER A 114 8.49 -0.68 -50.21
CA SER A 114 9.63 -0.03 -49.53
C SER A 114 10.80 0.29 -50.46
N ARG A 115 11.31 1.52 -50.32
CA ARG A 115 12.65 2.02 -50.69
C ARG A 115 12.98 3.00 -49.55
N GLY A 116 14.08 2.88 -48.80
CA GLY A 116 15.48 2.82 -49.22
C GLY A 116 16.09 4.23 -49.04
N ALA A 117 17.30 4.44 -48.51
CA ALA A 117 18.30 3.50 -47.98
C ALA A 117 19.34 4.21 -47.10
N ALA A 118 20.20 3.41 -46.47
CA ALA A 118 21.61 3.65 -46.14
C ALA A 118 22.05 4.77 -45.16
N VAL A 119 22.80 4.30 -44.16
CA VAL A 119 23.71 5.00 -43.26
C VAL A 119 24.88 5.67 -44.01
N ALA A 120 25.38 6.79 -43.49
CA ALA A 120 26.76 7.22 -43.70
C ALA A 120 27.36 7.79 -42.41
N VAL A 121 28.52 7.28 -42.01
CA VAL A 121 29.37 7.82 -40.93
C VAL A 121 30.44 8.69 -41.58
N LEU A 122 30.80 9.83 -40.95
CA LEU A 122 32.08 10.48 -41.25
C LEU A 122 32.64 11.25 -40.04
N VAL A 123 33.96 11.18 -39.92
CA VAL A 123 34.83 11.75 -38.88
C VAL A 123 35.50 13.01 -39.46
N GLY A 124 35.78 14.05 -38.66
CA GLY A 124 36.60 15.17 -39.17
C GLY A 124 36.72 16.44 -38.32
N SER A 125 37.66 16.42 -37.37
CA SER A 125 38.58 17.49 -36.94
C SER A 125 38.32 18.99 -37.27
N ALA A 126 38.25 19.77 -36.18
CA ALA A 126 38.99 21.02 -35.89
C ALA A 126 39.32 22.06 -36.99
N LEU A 127 38.99 23.34 -36.71
CA LEU A 127 39.90 24.45 -36.97
C LEU A 127 39.67 25.65 -36.02
N VAL A 128 40.77 26.30 -35.64
CA VAL A 128 40.84 27.48 -34.76
C VAL A 128 40.93 28.75 -35.61
N ALA A 129 40.20 29.80 -35.25
CA ALA A 129 40.56 31.17 -35.61
C ALA A 129 40.02 32.16 -34.56
N ALA A 130 40.88 33.03 -34.04
CA ALA A 130 40.53 34.08 -33.08
C ALA A 130 40.40 35.43 -33.80
N PHE A 131 39.45 36.27 -33.38
CA PHE A 131 39.53 37.72 -33.59
C PHE A 131 38.89 38.50 -32.43
N ALA A 132 39.69 39.43 -31.91
CA ALA A 132 39.37 40.59 -31.09
C ALA A 132 40.50 41.62 -31.37
N PRO A 133 40.43 42.91 -30.98
CA PRO A 133 39.37 43.65 -30.28
C PRO A 133 39.02 45.00 -30.99
N THR A 134 38.61 46.03 -30.21
CA THR A 134 38.43 47.46 -30.55
C THR A 134 37.13 47.84 -31.30
N SER A 135 36.46 48.97 -31.02
CA SER A 135 36.64 50.02 -30.00
C SER A 135 35.34 50.78 -29.69
N SER A 136 35.32 51.52 -28.57
CA SER A 136 34.62 52.80 -28.29
C SER A 136 33.32 53.16 -29.03
N GLY A 137 32.23 53.60 -28.40
CA GLY A 137 32.00 53.91 -26.99
C GLY A 137 30.98 55.06 -26.85
N ALA A 138 30.08 55.00 -25.86
CA ALA A 138 29.26 56.14 -25.44
C ALA A 138 28.72 55.88 -24.03
N ALA A 139 29.07 56.74 -23.07
CA ALA A 139 28.50 56.69 -21.73
C ALA A 139 27.24 57.55 -21.69
N THR A 140 26.10 56.97 -21.29
CA THR A 140 24.90 57.75 -20.94
C THR A 140 24.56 57.48 -19.47
N LEU A 141 24.86 58.44 -18.59
CA LEU A 141 24.32 58.44 -17.24
C LEU A 141 22.80 58.67 -17.31
N GLN A 142 22.02 57.63 -17.01
CA GLN A 142 20.70 57.80 -16.40
C GLN A 142 20.63 56.96 -15.13
N GLY A 143 20.94 57.61 -14.01
CA GLY A 143 20.85 57.01 -12.69
C GLY A 143 19.41 56.95 -12.18
N ARG A 144 19.22 56.11 -11.16
CA ARG A 144 18.07 56.11 -10.21
C ARG A 144 16.67 55.93 -10.82
N SER A 145 16.18 54.69 -10.83
CA SER A 145 14.85 54.32 -10.27
C SER A 145 14.53 52.81 -10.29
N THR A 146 15.33 51.98 -9.61
CA THR A 146 15.01 50.54 -9.41
C THR A 146 14.87 50.13 -7.93
N ALA A 147 15.27 50.98 -6.99
CA ALA A 147 15.24 50.67 -5.55
C ALA A 147 13.89 50.98 -4.84
N VAL A 148 12.89 51.55 -5.53
CA VAL A 148 11.60 51.97 -4.91
C VAL A 148 10.38 51.28 -5.54
N ALA A 149 10.53 50.00 -5.91
CA ALA A 149 9.41 49.14 -6.32
C ALA A 149 9.10 48.00 -5.31
N HIS A 150 9.84 47.89 -4.21
CA HIS A 150 9.62 46.87 -3.16
C HIS A 150 9.23 47.45 -1.79
N ALA A 151 9.29 48.78 -1.62
CA ALA A 151 8.99 49.48 -0.36
C ALA A 151 7.61 50.16 -0.32
N ALA A 152 6.61 49.65 -1.06
CA ALA A 152 5.24 50.21 -1.05
C ALA A 152 4.12 49.15 -1.16
N ALA A 153 4.38 47.91 -0.76
CA ALA A 153 3.32 46.94 -0.51
C ALA A 153 2.55 47.33 0.78
N LYS A 154 1.73 48.40 0.70
CA LYS A 154 0.73 48.75 1.73
C LYS A 154 0.06 47.46 2.21
N LYS A 155 -0.08 47.27 3.52
CA LYS A 155 -0.93 46.20 4.12
C LYS A 155 -2.38 46.40 3.64
N ARG A 156 -2.69 45.98 2.40
CA ARG A 156 -4.04 46.03 1.85
C ARG A 156 -4.87 45.03 2.66
N ASN A 157 -5.89 45.54 3.34
CA ASN A 157 -6.74 44.74 4.22
C ASN A 157 -7.29 43.52 3.47
N LYS A 158 -6.87 42.32 3.90
CA LYS A 158 -7.32 41.02 3.34
C LYS A 158 -8.83 40.97 3.42
N ARG A 159 -9.52 40.88 2.28
CA ARG A 159 -10.98 40.88 2.24
C ARG A 159 -11.52 39.48 2.48
N THR A 160 -12.72 39.41 3.07
CA THR A 160 -13.50 38.17 3.14
C THR A 160 -14.67 38.27 2.16
N TRP A 161 -14.69 37.36 1.20
CA TRP A 161 -15.75 37.21 0.20
C TRP A 161 -16.63 36.03 0.57
N TYR A 162 -17.93 36.12 0.25
CA TYR A 162 -18.90 35.07 0.50
C TYR A 162 -19.51 34.60 -0.81
N VAL A 163 -19.68 33.28 -0.95
CA VAL A 163 -20.31 32.62 -2.09
C VAL A 163 -21.33 31.60 -1.57
N SER A 164 -22.46 31.41 -2.26
CA SER A 164 -23.50 30.46 -1.85
C SER A 164 -24.32 29.97 -3.04
N ALA A 165 -24.63 28.66 -3.06
CA ALA A 165 -25.51 28.07 -4.07
C ALA A 165 -26.95 28.59 -4.00
N THR A 166 -27.38 29.16 -2.86
CA THR A 166 -28.71 29.79 -2.70
C THR A 166 -28.68 31.32 -2.86
N ALA A 167 -27.60 31.89 -3.40
CA ALA A 167 -27.50 33.34 -3.58
C ALA A 167 -28.36 33.82 -4.76
N ARG A 168 -28.96 35.01 -4.63
CA ARG A 168 -29.61 35.70 -5.74
C ARG A 168 -28.57 36.10 -6.82
N PRO A 169 -28.98 36.30 -8.07
CA PRO A 169 -28.15 36.94 -9.10
C PRO A 169 -27.57 38.29 -8.62
N HIS A 170 -26.44 38.69 -9.20
CA HIS A 170 -25.78 40.00 -8.97
C HIS A 170 -25.38 40.33 -7.52
N GLY A 171 -25.25 39.33 -6.64
CA GLY A 171 -24.65 39.53 -5.31
C GLY A 171 -23.24 40.13 -5.38
N ASN A 172 -22.90 41.00 -4.43
CA ASN A 172 -21.63 41.76 -4.39
C ASN A 172 -20.51 41.07 -3.60
N GLY A 173 -20.73 39.84 -3.13
CA GLY A 173 -19.77 39.06 -2.36
C GLY A 173 -19.72 39.38 -0.87
N SER A 174 -20.56 40.29 -0.37
CA SER A 174 -20.76 40.49 1.07
C SER A 174 -21.51 39.31 1.69
N ARG A 175 -21.52 39.20 3.03
CA ARG A 175 -22.26 38.13 3.73
C ARG A 175 -23.78 38.21 3.51
N ARG A 176 -24.32 39.41 3.27
CA ARG A 176 -25.76 39.66 3.02
C ARG A 176 -26.15 39.44 1.55
N ALA A 177 -25.24 39.74 0.62
CA ALA A 177 -25.42 39.53 -0.82
C ALA A 177 -24.21 38.72 -1.38
N PRO A 178 -24.09 37.43 -1.04
CA PRO A 178 -22.98 36.59 -1.50
C PRO A 178 -23.02 36.38 -3.01
N PHE A 179 -21.87 36.04 -3.61
CA PHE A 179 -21.83 35.62 -5.01
C PHE A 179 -22.57 34.30 -5.22
N ARG A 180 -23.19 34.12 -6.40
CA ARG A 180 -23.89 32.87 -6.78
C ARG A 180 -23.01 31.81 -7.47
N SER A 181 -21.74 32.09 -7.75
CA SER A 181 -20.84 31.16 -8.45
C SER A 181 -19.37 31.34 -8.04
N LEU A 182 -18.60 30.26 -8.19
CA LEU A 182 -17.16 30.24 -7.93
C LEU A 182 -16.41 31.19 -8.87
N ALA A 183 -16.71 31.15 -10.17
CA ALA A 183 -16.11 32.04 -11.17
C ALA A 183 -16.30 33.54 -10.86
N ALA A 184 -17.43 33.94 -10.23
CA ALA A 184 -17.64 35.33 -9.83
C ALA A 184 -16.71 35.74 -8.67
N VAL A 185 -16.58 34.91 -7.63
CA VAL A 185 -15.68 35.21 -6.50
C VAL A 185 -14.21 35.05 -6.87
N GLU A 186 -13.88 34.10 -7.75
CA GLU A 186 -12.54 33.94 -8.31
C GLU A 186 -12.10 35.22 -9.03
N ARG A 187 -12.93 35.77 -9.91
CA ARG A 187 -12.61 36.98 -10.68
C ARG A 187 -12.30 38.20 -9.81
N VAL A 188 -13.05 38.44 -8.73
CA VAL A 188 -12.90 39.67 -7.91
C VAL A 188 -11.91 39.55 -6.74
N SER A 189 -11.66 38.33 -6.27
CA SER A 189 -10.81 38.08 -5.11
C SER A 189 -9.32 38.19 -5.45
N ARG A 190 -8.51 38.59 -4.47
CA ARG A 190 -7.06 38.82 -4.63
C ARG A 190 -6.24 37.79 -3.84
N ALA A 191 -4.94 37.75 -4.14
CA ALA A 191 -3.98 36.99 -3.34
C ALA A 191 -4.08 37.38 -1.85
N GLY A 192 -4.09 36.38 -0.96
CA GLY A 192 -4.23 36.58 0.48
C GLY A 192 -5.66 36.79 1.01
N ASP A 193 -6.68 36.93 0.16
CA ASP A 193 -8.08 37.05 0.59
C ASP A 193 -8.62 35.75 1.21
N LYS A 194 -9.76 35.84 1.88
CA LYS A 194 -10.57 34.70 2.35
C LYS A 194 -11.83 34.57 1.49
N ILE A 195 -12.14 33.36 1.05
CA ILE A 195 -13.41 33.00 0.39
C ILE A 195 -14.17 32.07 1.33
N VAL A 196 -15.43 32.39 1.62
CA VAL A 196 -16.31 31.60 2.48
C VAL A 196 -17.46 31.03 1.66
N ILE A 197 -17.53 29.70 1.58
CA ILE A 197 -18.69 29.00 1.03
C ILE A 197 -19.75 28.92 2.14
N LEU A 198 -20.89 29.57 1.94
CA LEU A 198 -22.01 29.55 2.90
C LEU A 198 -22.84 28.26 2.74
N PRO A 199 -23.14 27.52 3.83
CA PRO A 199 -23.87 26.27 3.77
C PRO A 199 -25.25 26.38 3.10
N ALA A 200 -25.48 25.58 2.06
CA ALA A 200 -26.78 25.42 1.40
C ALA A 200 -27.49 24.14 1.91
N PRO A 201 -28.84 24.07 1.91
CA PRO A 201 -29.55 22.81 2.18
C PRO A 201 -29.11 21.69 1.25
N LYS A 202 -29.00 20.45 1.73
CA LYS A 202 -28.50 19.30 0.95
C LYS A 202 -29.16 19.06 -0.42
N ARG A 203 -30.43 19.47 -0.58
CA ARG A 203 -31.24 19.38 -1.80
C ARG A 203 -30.90 20.45 -2.85
N VAL A 204 -30.07 21.44 -2.52
CA VAL A 204 -29.59 22.45 -3.46
C VAL A 204 -28.31 21.92 -4.08
N ALA A 205 -28.18 22.04 -5.41
CA ALA A 205 -26.97 21.67 -6.12
C ALA A 205 -25.74 22.40 -5.53
N PRO A 206 -24.57 21.74 -5.43
CA PRO A 206 -23.34 22.41 -5.06
C PRO A 206 -22.95 23.56 -6.00
N LEU A 207 -21.99 24.37 -5.57
CA LEU A 207 -21.37 25.36 -6.45
C LEU A 207 -20.48 24.65 -7.49
N ASN A 208 -20.96 24.54 -8.73
CA ASN A 208 -20.25 23.87 -9.82
C ASN A 208 -19.25 24.80 -10.56
N GLY A 209 -18.32 24.18 -11.30
CA GLY A 209 -17.34 24.80 -12.20
C GLY A 209 -15.93 24.92 -11.63
N GLY A 210 -15.68 24.44 -10.40
CA GLY A 210 -14.38 24.52 -9.73
C GLY A 210 -13.90 25.93 -9.37
N ILE A 211 -12.74 26.03 -8.71
CA ILE A 211 -12.10 27.31 -8.36
C ILE A 211 -10.56 27.24 -8.33
N ARG A 212 -9.90 28.24 -8.93
CA ARG A 212 -8.44 28.44 -8.88
C ARG A 212 -8.08 29.44 -7.79
N LEU A 213 -7.36 28.98 -6.78
CA LEU A 213 -6.92 29.82 -5.67
C LEU A 213 -5.69 30.65 -6.05
N LYS A 214 -5.63 31.89 -5.54
CA LYS A 214 -4.47 32.77 -5.66
C LYS A 214 -3.48 32.57 -4.51
N ARG A 215 -2.23 33.02 -4.66
CA ARG A 215 -1.18 32.92 -3.63
C ARG A 215 -1.69 33.37 -2.25
N GLY A 216 -1.51 32.55 -1.22
CA GLY A 216 -1.91 32.88 0.15
C GLY A 216 -3.43 32.92 0.41
N GLN A 217 -4.27 32.57 -0.57
CA GLN A 217 -5.73 32.67 -0.46
C GLN A 217 -6.32 31.53 0.37
N ARG A 218 -7.41 31.81 1.09
CA ARG A 218 -8.04 30.85 2.01
C ARG A 218 -9.47 30.52 1.57
N LEU A 219 -9.70 29.32 1.05
CA LEU A 219 -11.04 28.78 0.84
C LEU A 219 -11.52 28.08 2.12
N VAL A 220 -12.68 28.49 2.64
CA VAL A 220 -13.22 27.98 3.90
C VAL A 220 -14.72 27.70 3.75
N GLY A 221 -15.15 26.47 4.03
CA GLY A 221 -16.57 26.20 4.20
C GLY A 221 -17.08 26.71 5.55
N GLY A 222 -18.17 27.47 5.53
CA GLY A 222 -18.83 27.96 6.74
C GLY A 222 -19.64 26.87 7.45
N GLY A 223 -20.13 27.18 8.65
CA GLY A 223 -20.92 26.23 9.44
C GLY A 223 -20.07 25.27 10.28
N PRO A 224 -20.64 24.14 10.73
CA PRO A 224 -19.93 23.15 11.55
C PRO A 224 -18.89 22.35 10.77
N ALA A 225 -18.11 21.53 11.49
CA ALA A 225 -17.12 20.62 10.91
C ALA A 225 -17.77 19.60 9.96
N VAL A 226 -17.26 19.45 8.74
CA VAL A 226 -17.86 18.60 7.69
C VAL A 226 -17.30 17.18 7.59
N ALA A 227 -15.97 17.01 7.67
CA ALA A 227 -15.29 15.72 7.46
C ALA A 227 -15.88 14.59 8.33
N GLY A 228 -16.34 13.51 7.69
CA GLY A 228 -16.95 12.33 8.32
C GLY A 228 -18.32 12.62 8.98
N ARG A 229 -18.89 13.80 8.73
CA ARG A 229 -20.10 14.31 9.43
C ARG A 229 -21.19 14.76 8.48
N THR A 230 -20.93 14.84 7.18
CA THR A 230 -21.89 15.35 6.17
C THR A 230 -23.22 14.63 6.19
N ARG A 231 -23.27 13.30 6.42
CA ARG A 231 -24.52 12.54 6.61
C ARG A 231 -25.43 13.13 7.71
N ARG A 232 -24.88 13.63 8.82
CA ARG A 232 -25.64 14.20 9.96
C ARG A 232 -26.04 15.68 9.78
N LEU A 233 -25.43 16.41 8.86
CA LEU A 233 -25.68 17.85 8.67
C LEU A 233 -26.88 18.11 7.74
N LYS A 234 -27.70 19.13 8.05
CA LYS A 234 -28.83 19.56 7.19
C LYS A 234 -28.42 20.53 6.07
N ARG A 235 -27.31 21.25 6.25
CA ARG A 235 -26.75 22.22 5.29
C ARG A 235 -25.25 22.00 5.15
N LEU A 236 -24.72 22.10 3.94
CA LEU A 236 -23.33 21.83 3.59
C LEU A 236 -22.69 23.00 2.81
N PRO A 237 -21.43 23.38 3.08
CA PRO A 237 -20.67 24.32 2.26
C PRO A 237 -20.06 23.59 1.05
N SER A 238 -20.91 23.11 0.15
CA SER A 238 -20.53 22.20 -0.93
C SER A 238 -20.17 22.88 -2.26
N LEU A 239 -19.17 22.33 -2.94
CA LEU A 239 -18.80 22.63 -4.32
C LEU A 239 -18.57 21.32 -5.12
N GLU A 240 -18.43 21.48 -6.44
CA GLU A 240 -18.14 20.40 -7.38
C GLU A 240 -17.46 20.96 -8.66
N ASN A 241 -16.93 20.08 -9.50
CA ASN A 241 -16.61 20.42 -10.89
C ASN A 241 -16.91 19.22 -11.79
N THR A 242 -18.11 19.18 -12.36
CA THR A 242 -18.62 17.99 -13.07
C THR A 242 -18.20 17.90 -14.54
N SER A 243 -17.23 18.71 -15.01
CA SER A 243 -16.76 18.65 -16.39
C SER A 243 -15.30 19.08 -16.55
N GLY A 244 -14.57 18.45 -17.47
CA GLY A 244 -13.19 18.83 -17.81
C GLY A 244 -13.01 20.24 -18.40
N LYS A 245 -14.10 20.97 -18.70
CA LYS A 245 -14.06 22.26 -19.43
C LYS A 245 -13.38 23.41 -18.66
N ASN A 246 -13.31 23.34 -17.33
CA ASN A 246 -12.57 24.32 -16.52
C ASN A 246 -11.65 23.59 -15.54
N LEU A 247 -10.42 24.09 -15.41
CA LEU A 247 -9.38 23.52 -14.53
C LEU A 247 -9.14 22.02 -14.76
N ASP A 248 -9.30 21.55 -16.00
CA ASP A 248 -9.22 20.15 -16.41
C ASP A 248 -10.18 19.21 -15.63
N GLY A 249 -11.20 19.78 -14.98
CA GLY A 249 -12.14 19.05 -14.14
C GLY A 249 -11.82 19.03 -12.64
N ASP A 250 -10.76 19.72 -12.20
CA ASP A 250 -10.47 19.78 -10.76
C ASP A 250 -11.44 20.72 -10.03
N ALA A 251 -11.95 20.31 -8.87
CA ALA A 251 -12.83 21.16 -8.07
C ALA A 251 -12.08 22.34 -7.42
N ILE A 252 -10.82 22.14 -7.00
CA ILE A 252 -9.99 23.20 -6.41
C ILE A 252 -8.57 23.11 -6.94
N ARG A 253 -8.10 24.13 -7.68
CA ARG A 253 -6.69 24.28 -8.05
C ARG A 253 -5.97 25.19 -7.04
N LEU A 254 -4.91 24.68 -6.43
CA LEU A 254 -4.11 25.36 -5.42
C LEU A 254 -3.13 26.38 -6.02
N SER A 255 -2.57 27.19 -5.13
CA SER A 255 -1.41 28.04 -5.37
C SER A 255 -0.59 28.13 -4.08
N ARG A 256 0.65 28.62 -4.16
CA ARG A 256 1.57 28.68 -3.01
C ARG A 256 0.94 29.39 -1.80
N ASN A 257 1.11 28.80 -0.63
CA ASN A 257 0.54 29.26 0.65
C ASN A 257 -1.00 29.30 0.72
N ALA A 258 -1.73 28.68 -0.22
CA ALA A 258 -3.19 28.61 -0.15
C ALA A 258 -3.67 27.65 0.95
N SER A 259 -4.89 27.83 1.46
CA SER A 259 -5.51 26.87 2.38
C SER A 259 -6.93 26.51 1.97
N VAL A 260 -7.25 25.23 1.96
CA VAL A 260 -8.59 24.67 1.73
C VAL A 260 -9.05 24.02 3.03
N ARG A 261 -10.17 24.49 3.60
CA ARG A 261 -10.67 23.95 4.88
C ARG A 261 -12.17 23.85 4.97
N ASN A 262 -12.65 22.80 5.62
CA ASN A 262 -14.06 22.60 5.98
C ASN A 262 -15.04 22.67 4.79
N VAL A 263 -14.59 22.37 3.57
CA VAL A 263 -15.46 22.29 2.40
C VAL A 263 -15.93 20.86 2.16
N VAL A 264 -17.06 20.72 1.46
CA VAL A 264 -17.51 19.44 0.91
C VAL A 264 -17.29 19.47 -0.60
N VAL A 265 -16.48 18.57 -1.15
CA VAL A 265 -16.42 18.33 -2.59
C VAL A 265 -17.22 17.06 -2.87
N LYS A 266 -18.34 17.20 -3.59
CA LYS A 266 -19.25 16.05 -3.84
C LYS A 266 -18.91 15.24 -5.07
N THR A 267 -18.31 15.89 -6.06
CA THR A 267 -17.95 15.30 -7.35
C THR A 267 -16.86 16.15 -7.99
N ALA A 268 -15.86 15.51 -8.58
CA ALA A 268 -14.88 16.15 -9.44
C ALA A 268 -14.65 15.28 -10.68
N TYR A 269 -14.63 15.90 -11.86
CA TYR A 269 -14.33 15.20 -13.10
C TYR A 269 -12.88 14.66 -13.08
N ARG A 270 -11.97 15.38 -12.42
CA ARG A 270 -10.61 14.92 -12.08
C ARG A 270 -10.35 15.05 -10.58
N GLY A 271 -9.40 15.86 -10.10
CA GLY A 271 -9.08 15.93 -8.67
C GLY A 271 -10.03 16.81 -7.84
N ALA A 272 -10.33 16.43 -6.59
CA ALA A 272 -11.07 17.32 -5.69
C ALA A 272 -10.20 18.52 -5.24
N VAL A 273 -8.92 18.28 -4.96
CA VAL A 273 -7.91 19.32 -4.70
C VAL A 273 -6.61 18.97 -5.41
N TYR A 274 -6.13 19.83 -6.31
CA TYR A 274 -4.87 19.64 -7.03
C TYR A 274 -3.94 20.86 -6.94
N GLY A 275 -2.62 20.66 -6.90
CA GLY A 275 -1.64 21.75 -7.01
C GLY A 275 -0.28 21.32 -7.55
N VAL A 276 0.24 22.07 -8.53
CA VAL A 276 1.64 21.95 -9.01
C VAL A 276 2.50 23.05 -8.37
N ASP A 277 3.74 22.70 -7.98
CA ASP A 277 4.71 23.55 -7.28
C ASP A 277 4.09 24.32 -6.08
N SER A 278 3.04 23.73 -5.48
CA SER A 278 2.10 24.38 -4.57
C SER A 278 2.52 24.18 -3.12
N VAL A 279 3.65 24.77 -2.74
CA VAL A 279 4.22 24.69 -1.39
C VAL A 279 3.63 25.73 -0.41
N GLY A 280 3.70 25.43 0.88
CA GLY A 280 3.10 26.18 1.98
C GLY A 280 1.60 25.94 2.13
N VAL A 281 1.03 24.98 1.40
CA VAL A 281 -0.41 24.72 1.34
C VAL A 281 -0.93 23.94 2.54
N ARG A 282 -2.21 24.13 2.86
CA ARG A 282 -2.88 23.45 3.97
C ARG A 282 -4.28 22.97 3.57
N ILE A 283 -4.48 21.66 3.48
CA ILE A 283 -5.71 21.00 3.04
C ILE A 283 -6.29 20.25 4.25
N ILE A 284 -7.18 20.90 5.01
CA ILE A 284 -7.55 20.46 6.37
C ILE A 284 -9.06 20.42 6.63
N GLY A 285 -9.58 19.28 7.08
CA GLY A 285 -10.95 19.21 7.60
C GLY A 285 -12.03 19.07 6.52
N ASN A 286 -11.69 18.60 5.32
CA ASN A 286 -12.59 18.53 4.18
C ASN A 286 -13.28 17.16 4.07
N ASP A 287 -14.47 17.14 3.46
CA ASP A 287 -15.22 15.93 3.12
C ASP A 287 -15.18 15.84 1.58
N VAL A 288 -14.69 14.74 1.04
CA VAL A 288 -14.41 14.56 -0.39
C VAL A 288 -15.02 13.24 -0.84
N SER A 289 -15.78 13.27 -1.93
CA SER A 289 -16.36 12.09 -2.56
C SER A 289 -16.54 12.28 -4.06
N GLY A 290 -16.68 11.17 -4.80
CA GLY A 290 -17.02 11.19 -6.22
C GLY A 290 -15.99 11.91 -7.11
N GLU A 291 -14.73 11.93 -6.70
CA GLU A 291 -13.59 12.37 -7.50
C GLU A 291 -13.31 11.46 -8.71
N ASN A 292 -12.51 11.98 -9.63
CA ASN A 292 -12.07 11.37 -10.88
C ASN A 292 -13.16 10.63 -11.68
N THR A 293 -14.34 11.24 -11.86
CA THR A 293 -15.40 10.63 -12.70
C THR A 293 -15.02 10.47 -14.17
N SER A 294 -13.84 10.97 -14.58
CA SER A 294 -13.25 10.77 -15.90
C SER A 294 -12.34 9.54 -16.01
N CYS A 295 -12.01 8.86 -14.90
CA CYS A 295 -10.97 7.83 -14.85
C CYS A 295 -9.63 8.30 -15.45
N THR A 296 -9.25 9.56 -15.22
CA THR A 296 -7.93 10.05 -15.66
C THR A 296 -6.83 9.37 -14.84
N ASN A 297 -5.78 8.87 -15.49
CA ASN A 297 -4.61 8.31 -14.80
C ASN A 297 -3.87 9.42 -14.04
N GLY A 298 -3.48 9.17 -12.79
CA GLY A 298 -2.79 10.15 -11.94
C GLY A 298 -1.38 9.71 -11.61
N PHE A 299 -1.25 8.82 -10.62
CA PHE A 299 0.04 8.28 -10.20
C PHE A 299 0.58 7.31 -11.26
N GLN A 300 1.80 7.55 -11.73
CA GLN A 300 2.42 6.75 -12.81
C GLN A 300 3.52 5.87 -12.23
N VAL A 301 3.21 4.59 -12.02
CA VAL A 301 4.20 3.58 -11.65
C VAL A 301 5.20 3.46 -12.81
N GLN A 302 6.47 3.73 -12.54
CA GLN A 302 7.50 3.72 -13.57
C GLN A 302 7.80 2.28 -14.00
N PRO A 303 8.15 2.02 -15.29
CA PRO A 303 8.46 0.66 -15.73
C PRO A 303 9.57 0.02 -14.89
N PHE A 304 9.40 -1.26 -14.55
CA PHE A 304 10.38 -2.05 -13.81
C PHE A 304 10.43 -3.48 -14.35
N ASN A 305 11.42 -4.25 -13.91
CA ASN A 305 11.51 -5.69 -14.18
C ASN A 305 11.05 -6.46 -12.95
N VAL A 306 10.12 -7.38 -13.14
CA VAL A 306 9.63 -8.31 -12.11
C VAL A 306 10.67 -9.41 -11.91
N PRO A 307 11.19 -9.63 -10.68
CA PRO A 307 11.99 -10.81 -10.37
C PRO A 307 11.13 -12.06 -10.50
N THR A 308 11.73 -13.14 -11.00
CA THR A 308 11.10 -14.46 -10.97
C THR A 308 11.70 -15.32 -9.85
N GLY A 309 11.06 -16.45 -9.56
CA GLY A 309 11.66 -17.55 -8.79
C GLY A 309 12.61 -18.43 -9.59
N ILE A 310 13.21 -17.90 -10.68
CA ILE A 310 14.30 -18.56 -11.41
C ILE A 310 15.51 -17.64 -11.32
N PRO A 311 16.68 -18.11 -10.86
CA PRO A 311 17.86 -17.27 -10.72
C PRO A 311 18.29 -16.55 -11.99
N GLY A 312 18.58 -15.25 -11.86
CA GLY A 312 18.97 -14.37 -12.94
C GLY A 312 17.85 -14.02 -13.93
N VAL A 313 16.64 -14.57 -13.80
CA VAL A 313 15.54 -14.36 -14.75
C VAL A 313 14.54 -13.34 -14.23
N MET A 314 14.20 -12.39 -15.09
CA MET A 314 13.14 -11.39 -14.88
C MET A 314 12.21 -11.31 -16.08
N ILE A 315 11.03 -10.77 -15.86
CA ILE A 315 10.09 -10.38 -16.93
C ILE A 315 9.80 -8.88 -16.82
N PRO A 316 9.74 -8.12 -17.93
CA PRO A 316 9.33 -6.72 -17.88
C PRO A 316 7.90 -6.59 -17.34
N ALA A 317 7.66 -5.67 -16.41
CA ALA A 317 6.32 -5.37 -15.93
C ALA A 317 5.47 -4.81 -17.09
N SER A 318 4.48 -5.57 -17.53
CA SER A 318 3.49 -5.09 -18.50
C SER A 318 2.42 -4.25 -17.80
N PRO A 319 1.62 -3.43 -18.51
CA PRO A 319 0.46 -2.74 -17.92
C PRO A 319 -0.62 -3.65 -17.32
N ALA A 320 -0.54 -4.96 -17.52
CA ALA A 320 -1.41 -5.95 -16.86
C ALA A 320 -0.79 -6.53 -15.56
N VAL A 321 0.49 -6.22 -15.30
CA VAL A 321 1.26 -6.67 -14.12
C VAL A 321 1.59 -5.49 -13.19
N ALA A 322 1.80 -4.30 -13.77
CA ALA A 322 1.89 -3.02 -13.06
C ALA A 322 0.91 -2.03 -13.70
N PRO A 323 -0.40 -2.15 -13.43
CA PRO A 323 -1.39 -1.21 -13.91
C PRO A 323 -1.11 0.21 -13.41
N GLN A 324 -1.70 1.20 -14.07
CA GLN A 324 -1.53 2.60 -13.67
C GLN A 324 -2.60 2.99 -12.65
N ASN A 325 -2.32 4.04 -11.89
CA ASN A 325 -3.16 4.48 -10.77
C ASN A 325 -4.08 5.64 -11.17
N GLY A 326 -5.13 5.85 -10.38
CA GLY A 326 -6.14 6.88 -10.62
C GLY A 326 -5.60 8.27 -10.36
N TRP A 327 -6.41 9.30 -10.65
CA TRP A 327 -6.10 10.67 -10.24
C TRP A 327 -6.62 10.93 -8.84
N ALA A 328 -5.73 11.11 -7.87
CA ALA A 328 -6.12 11.25 -6.48
C ALA A 328 -7.12 12.38 -6.18
N GLY A 329 -8.02 12.12 -5.22
CA GLY A 329 -8.92 13.12 -4.65
C GLY A 329 -8.16 14.34 -4.12
N ILE A 330 -7.01 14.14 -3.47
CA ILE A 330 -6.08 15.20 -3.07
C ILE A 330 -4.68 14.91 -3.64
N MET A 331 -4.21 15.73 -4.58
CA MET A 331 -2.89 15.57 -5.21
C MET A 331 -2.03 16.84 -5.11
N VAL A 332 -0.75 16.70 -4.76
CA VAL A 332 0.23 17.80 -4.83
C VAL A 332 1.53 17.36 -5.50
N ASP A 333 1.84 18.00 -6.63
CA ASP A 333 3.05 17.78 -7.41
C ASP A 333 4.10 18.87 -7.13
N GLY A 334 5.36 18.48 -6.98
CA GLY A 334 6.53 19.35 -7.09
C GLY A 334 7.34 18.98 -8.32
N GLN A 335 7.68 19.95 -9.16
CA GLN A 335 8.60 19.76 -10.30
C GLN A 335 9.97 20.42 -10.04
N ARG A 336 9.94 21.52 -9.28
CA ARG A 336 11.09 22.35 -8.90
C ARG A 336 10.89 23.07 -7.57
N ALA A 337 9.72 22.92 -6.94
CA ALA A 337 9.44 23.58 -5.68
C ALA A 337 10.25 22.99 -4.52
N VAL A 338 10.68 23.88 -3.62
CA VAL A 338 11.16 23.52 -2.28
C VAL A 338 10.16 24.03 -1.26
N GLY A 339 9.69 23.16 -0.35
CA GLY A 339 8.80 23.58 0.74
C GLY A 339 7.85 22.50 1.26
N LYS A 340 6.81 22.95 1.99
CA LYS A 340 5.99 22.09 2.84
C LYS A 340 4.55 21.90 2.34
N VAL A 341 3.97 20.73 2.60
CA VAL A 341 2.56 20.37 2.33
C VAL A 341 1.95 19.84 3.64
N ASP A 342 0.74 20.28 4.01
CA ASP A 342 0.02 19.82 5.21
C ASP A 342 -1.40 19.36 4.80
N VAL A 343 -1.59 18.05 4.70
CA VAL A 343 -2.86 17.37 4.44
C VAL A 343 -3.30 16.69 5.73
N GLY A 344 -4.49 16.97 6.24
CA GLY A 344 -4.93 16.26 7.44
C GLY A 344 -6.34 16.51 7.91
N ARG A 345 -6.91 15.54 8.63
CA ARG A 345 -8.32 15.57 9.07
C ARG A 345 -9.31 15.65 7.91
N ASN A 346 -8.94 15.16 6.73
CA ASN A 346 -9.86 15.01 5.61
C ASN A 346 -10.53 13.63 5.68
N TYR A 347 -11.74 13.53 5.12
CA TYR A 347 -12.50 12.30 4.97
C TYR A 347 -12.75 12.13 3.47
N LEU A 348 -12.04 11.19 2.83
CA LEU A 348 -12.11 10.89 1.39
C LEU A 348 -12.82 9.57 1.23
N HIS A 349 -13.90 9.53 0.44
CA HIS A 349 -14.74 8.33 0.39
C HIS A 349 -15.66 8.20 -0.82
N ASP A 350 -16.14 6.99 -1.06
CA ASP A 350 -17.14 6.66 -2.09
C ASP A 350 -16.66 7.13 -3.50
N SER A 351 -15.39 6.83 -3.83
CA SER A 351 -14.81 7.03 -5.17
C SER A 351 -14.94 5.76 -6.00
N SER A 352 -15.18 5.92 -7.31
CA SER A 352 -15.27 4.80 -8.25
C SER A 352 -14.02 4.59 -9.12
N CYS A 353 -13.07 5.53 -9.12
CA CYS A 353 -11.95 5.52 -10.09
C CYS A 353 -10.78 6.45 -9.68
N ALA A 354 -10.46 6.55 -8.39
CA ALA A 354 -9.56 7.60 -7.89
C ALA A 354 -8.86 7.23 -6.58
N ASP A 355 -7.55 7.41 -6.56
CA ASP A 355 -6.68 7.37 -5.39
C ASP A 355 -7.14 8.37 -4.30
N GLY A 356 -6.70 8.14 -3.06
CA GLY A 356 -7.00 9.05 -1.94
C GLY A 356 -6.13 10.30 -1.97
N ILE A 357 -4.88 10.17 -1.50
CA ILE A 357 -3.98 11.29 -1.25
C ILE A 357 -2.59 11.06 -1.87
N ASP A 358 -2.23 11.87 -2.87
CA ASP A 358 -0.93 11.84 -3.53
C ASP A 358 -0.04 13.02 -3.16
N VAL A 359 1.23 12.73 -2.86
CA VAL A 359 2.30 13.73 -2.85
C VAL A 359 3.49 13.26 -3.68
N ARG A 360 3.77 13.98 -4.77
CA ARG A 360 4.78 13.58 -5.77
C ARG A 360 5.84 14.65 -5.93
N ALA A 361 7.10 14.23 -5.92
CA ALA A 361 8.28 15.06 -6.13
C ALA A 361 9.00 14.58 -7.39
N MET A 362 9.19 15.48 -8.35
CA MET A 362 9.82 15.22 -9.65
C MET A 362 10.94 16.24 -9.90
N GLY A 363 11.75 15.99 -10.93
CA GLY A 363 12.83 16.87 -11.38
C GLY A 363 13.88 17.13 -10.30
N SER A 364 13.84 18.34 -9.74
CA SER A 364 14.75 18.80 -8.69
C SER A 364 14.03 19.30 -7.42
N SER A 365 12.74 18.99 -7.30
CA SER A 365 11.92 19.41 -6.16
C SER A 365 12.37 18.80 -4.83
N LYS A 366 12.16 19.54 -3.73
CA LYS A 366 12.45 19.09 -2.36
C LYS A 366 11.25 19.36 -1.46
N LEU A 367 10.41 18.36 -1.25
CA LEU A 367 9.15 18.49 -0.53
C LEU A 367 9.24 17.91 0.88
N THR A 368 8.49 18.52 1.81
CA THR A 368 8.21 17.94 3.13
C THR A 368 6.69 17.88 3.34
N ALA A 369 6.13 16.68 3.32
CA ALA A 369 4.71 16.45 3.52
C ALA A 369 4.40 16.09 4.99
N LYS A 370 3.21 16.50 5.44
CA LYS A 370 2.55 15.94 6.61
C LYS A 370 1.18 15.44 6.17
N VAL A 371 0.95 14.15 6.28
CA VAL A 371 -0.32 13.49 5.91
C VAL A 371 -0.86 12.85 7.17
N ARG A 372 -1.78 13.51 7.87
CA ARG A 372 -2.14 13.09 9.24
C ARG A 372 -3.62 13.17 9.58
N GLN A 373 -4.10 12.19 10.33
CA GLN A 373 -5.48 12.11 10.82
C GLN A 373 -6.50 12.10 9.67
N ASN A 374 -6.13 11.66 8.47
CA ASN A 374 -7.07 11.49 7.37
C ASN A 374 -7.79 10.14 7.51
N THR A 375 -8.95 10.04 6.90
CA THR A 375 -9.62 8.77 6.66
C THR A 375 -9.86 8.65 5.17
N VAL A 376 -9.39 7.56 4.57
CA VAL A 376 -9.57 7.21 3.16
C VAL A 376 -10.31 5.88 3.11
N THR A 377 -11.47 5.82 2.45
CA THR A 377 -12.30 4.61 2.54
C THR A 377 -13.30 4.44 1.41
N HIS A 378 -13.56 3.20 0.98
CA HIS A 378 -14.48 2.92 -0.14
C HIS A 378 -14.06 3.66 -1.43
N ILE A 379 -12.77 3.59 -1.77
CA ILE A 379 -12.21 4.09 -3.03
C ILE A 379 -11.84 2.92 -3.94
N LYS A 380 -11.83 3.13 -5.26
CA LYS A 380 -11.65 2.07 -6.26
C LYS A 380 -10.82 2.54 -7.45
N GLU A 381 -10.17 1.58 -8.08
CA GLU A 381 -9.34 1.66 -9.28
C GLU A 381 -10.13 2.13 -10.50
N GLY A 382 -11.30 1.55 -10.77
CA GLY A 382 -12.08 1.87 -11.96
C GLY A 382 -12.76 0.67 -12.58
N ALA A 383 -13.30 0.86 -13.78
CA ALA A 383 -13.71 -0.26 -14.62
C ALA A 383 -12.51 -0.71 -15.48
N ALA A 384 -12.14 -1.98 -15.38
CA ALA A 384 -11.12 -2.58 -16.25
C ALA A 384 -11.47 -2.32 -17.73
N GLY A 385 -10.49 -1.81 -18.50
CA GLY A 385 -10.70 -1.44 -19.91
C GLY A 385 -11.35 -0.08 -20.15
N SER A 386 -11.38 0.82 -19.16
CA SER A 386 -11.76 2.23 -19.39
C SER A 386 -10.90 2.86 -20.50
N SER A 387 -11.48 3.77 -21.30
CA SER A 387 -10.85 4.31 -22.50
C SER A 387 -9.67 5.27 -22.26
N SER A 388 -9.31 5.52 -21.00
CA SER A 388 -8.14 6.27 -20.54
C SER A 388 -6.94 5.37 -20.16
N GLY A 389 -7.13 4.04 -20.14
CA GLY A 389 -6.13 3.06 -19.76
C GLY A 389 -6.66 2.05 -18.74
N ALA A 390 -5.85 1.03 -18.47
CA ALA A 390 -6.09 0.12 -17.35
C ALA A 390 -5.70 0.81 -16.04
N VAL A 391 -6.62 1.61 -15.49
CA VAL A 391 -6.60 1.94 -14.06
C VAL A 391 -7.04 0.68 -13.31
N GLY A 392 -6.06 -0.14 -12.97
CA GLY A 392 -6.23 -1.42 -12.28
C GLY A 392 -5.58 -1.44 -10.89
N SER A 393 -4.74 -0.44 -10.60
CA SER A 393 -4.18 -0.16 -9.27
C SER A 393 -4.96 1.00 -8.62
N ILE A 394 -4.95 1.05 -7.28
CA ILE A 394 -5.58 2.11 -6.50
C ILE A 394 -4.83 2.37 -5.19
N LEU A 395 -4.38 3.62 -4.98
CA LEU A 395 -3.64 4.01 -3.78
C LEU A 395 -4.54 4.75 -2.78
N ALA A 396 -4.51 4.41 -1.50
CA ALA A 396 -5.13 5.23 -0.48
C ALA A 396 -4.25 6.45 -0.10
N ILE A 397 -2.93 6.24 0.03
CA ILE A 397 -1.92 7.30 0.19
C ILE A 397 -0.68 6.99 -0.69
N GLY A 398 -0.46 7.81 -1.72
CA GLY A 398 0.67 7.69 -2.65
C GLY A 398 1.81 8.70 -2.40
N MET A 399 3.05 8.21 -2.39
CA MET A 399 4.28 8.99 -2.32
C MET A 399 5.17 8.68 -3.53
N GLN A 400 5.61 9.72 -4.27
CA GLN A 400 6.56 9.52 -5.37
C GLN A 400 7.77 10.45 -5.29
N ALA A 401 8.97 9.93 -5.58
CA ALA A 401 10.16 10.75 -5.87
C ALA A 401 10.89 10.28 -7.13
N LEU A 402 10.88 11.09 -8.18
CA LEU A 402 11.51 10.81 -9.48
C LEU A 402 12.76 11.69 -9.71
N ASP A 403 13.51 11.37 -10.76
CA ASP A 403 14.68 12.13 -11.23
C ASP A 403 15.77 12.32 -10.17
N LYS A 404 15.86 13.51 -9.56
CA LYS A 404 16.77 13.88 -8.46
C LYS A 404 16.01 14.53 -7.31
N ALA A 405 14.70 14.29 -7.26
CA ALA A 405 13.81 14.89 -6.27
C ALA A 405 13.96 14.23 -4.90
N VAL A 406 13.62 14.99 -3.86
CA VAL A 406 13.63 14.50 -2.47
C VAL A 406 12.28 14.76 -1.83
N LEU A 407 11.67 13.71 -1.30
CA LEU A 407 10.40 13.76 -0.59
C LEU A 407 10.59 13.25 0.84
N HIS A 408 10.40 14.12 1.83
CA HIS A 408 10.26 13.73 3.22
C HIS A 408 8.78 13.68 3.59
N VAL A 409 8.28 12.55 4.07
CA VAL A 409 6.89 12.38 4.50
C VAL A 409 6.85 12.08 5.99
N SER A 410 5.79 12.55 6.63
CA SER A 410 5.41 12.14 7.97
C SER A 410 3.93 11.84 7.93
N GLN A 411 3.62 10.55 8.08
CA GLN A 411 2.28 10.04 8.22
C GLN A 411 1.96 9.82 9.71
N ASP A 412 0.80 10.30 10.17
CA ASP A 412 0.40 10.16 11.59
C ASP A 412 -1.11 9.94 11.71
N ARG A 413 -1.52 8.81 12.29
CA ARG A 413 -2.92 8.49 12.59
C ARG A 413 -3.87 8.54 11.39
N ASN A 414 -3.41 8.16 10.20
CA ASN A 414 -4.33 7.95 9.08
C ASN A 414 -5.12 6.65 9.28
N THR A 415 -6.22 6.51 8.55
CA THR A 415 -7.06 5.30 8.57
C THR A 415 -7.49 5.00 7.15
N GLU A 416 -7.08 3.84 6.64
CA GLU A 416 -7.33 3.39 5.29
C GLU A 416 -8.11 2.07 5.35
N THR A 417 -9.29 2.04 4.76
CA THR A 417 -10.15 0.85 4.88
C THR A 417 -11.19 0.71 3.78
N TYR A 418 -11.45 -0.53 3.34
CA TYR A 418 -12.27 -0.81 2.15
C TYR A 418 -11.67 -0.12 0.91
N ILE A 419 -10.38 -0.36 0.68
CA ILE A 419 -9.64 0.12 -0.49
C ILE A 419 -9.76 -0.95 -1.59
N GLY A 420 -10.08 -0.53 -2.81
CA GLY A 420 -10.15 -1.38 -3.99
C GLY A 420 -11.48 -2.07 -4.27
N SER A 421 -11.45 -2.95 -5.26
CA SER A 421 -12.55 -3.82 -5.67
C SER A 421 -12.03 -5.25 -5.99
N PRO A 422 -12.89 -6.28 -6.07
CA PRO A 422 -12.43 -7.66 -6.23
C PRO A 422 -11.53 -7.86 -7.46
N GLY A 423 -10.29 -8.30 -7.22
CA GLY A 423 -9.27 -8.44 -8.27
C GLY A 423 -8.43 -7.20 -8.55
N ALA A 424 -8.67 -6.07 -7.88
CA ALA A 424 -7.84 -4.87 -7.96
C ALA A 424 -6.41 -5.12 -7.45
N ASP A 425 -5.45 -4.47 -8.09
CA ASP A 425 -4.21 -4.10 -7.43
C ASP A 425 -4.57 -2.93 -6.49
N CYS A 426 -4.23 -3.00 -5.19
CA CYS A 426 -4.72 -2.01 -4.23
C CYS A 426 -3.83 -1.80 -3.01
N GLU A 427 -3.45 -0.55 -2.80
CA GLU A 427 -2.46 -0.17 -1.80
C GLU A 427 -3.07 0.73 -0.72
N GLY A 428 -2.79 0.42 0.54
CA GLY A 428 -2.97 1.38 1.62
C GLY A 428 -2.02 2.55 1.45
N GLU A 429 -0.74 2.28 1.70
CA GLU A 429 0.35 3.22 1.50
C GLU A 429 1.23 2.75 0.34
N PHE A 430 1.70 3.67 -0.53
CA PHE A 430 2.57 3.30 -1.67
C PHE A 430 3.72 4.29 -1.85
N ALA A 431 4.97 3.84 -1.74
CA ALA A 431 6.15 4.68 -1.94
C ALA A 431 6.95 4.25 -3.18
N ASN A 432 6.99 5.09 -4.22
CA ASN A 432 7.70 4.78 -5.46
C ASN A 432 8.84 5.76 -5.77
N THR A 433 9.99 5.23 -6.19
CA THR A 433 11.09 6.03 -6.74
C THR A 433 11.63 5.49 -8.06
N ALA A 434 12.20 6.38 -8.87
CA ALA A 434 12.95 6.02 -10.06
C ALA A 434 14.08 7.02 -10.33
N GLY A 435 15.07 6.62 -11.12
CA GLY A 435 16.27 7.41 -11.38
C GLY A 435 17.12 7.50 -10.12
N SER A 436 17.31 8.70 -9.59
CA SER A 436 18.01 8.98 -8.32
C SER A 436 17.09 9.64 -7.28
N GLY A 437 15.78 9.46 -7.41
CA GLY A 437 14.78 10.01 -6.49
C GLY A 437 14.91 9.43 -5.07
N GLN A 438 14.54 10.21 -4.06
CA GLN A 438 14.68 9.83 -2.65
C GLN A 438 13.38 10.06 -1.86
N ILE A 439 12.88 9.00 -1.21
CA ILE A 439 11.80 9.06 -0.23
C ILE A 439 12.36 8.77 1.17
N TYR A 440 11.97 9.60 2.13
CA TYR A 440 12.16 9.37 3.56
C TYR A 440 10.78 9.44 4.22
N ASP A 441 10.17 8.30 4.53
CA ASP A 441 8.88 8.23 5.19
C ASP A 441 9.02 7.85 6.68
N THR A 442 8.09 8.35 7.47
CA THR A 442 7.91 8.06 8.88
C THR A 442 6.42 7.96 9.15
N VAL A 443 5.97 6.74 9.43
CA VAL A 443 4.58 6.37 9.51
C VAL A 443 4.29 5.95 10.95
N ASP A 444 3.37 6.65 11.62
CA ASP A 444 3.19 6.57 13.06
C ASP A 444 1.71 6.45 13.46
N HIS A 445 1.33 5.38 14.16
CA HIS A 445 -0.06 5.11 14.56
C HIS A 445 -1.07 5.06 13.39
N ASN A 446 -0.65 4.70 12.17
CA ASN A 446 -1.57 4.49 11.05
C ASN A 446 -2.33 3.15 11.22
N THR A 447 -3.51 3.08 10.62
CA THR A 447 -4.34 1.87 10.60
C THR A 447 -4.80 1.56 9.18
N PHE A 448 -4.41 0.39 8.68
CA PHE A 448 -4.93 -0.22 7.45
C PHE A 448 -5.80 -1.43 7.79
N ALA A 449 -7.00 -1.54 7.18
CA ALA A 449 -7.90 -2.68 7.41
C ALA A 449 -8.88 -2.96 6.27
N HIS A 450 -9.16 -4.23 6.00
CA HIS A 450 -10.24 -4.66 5.08
C HIS A 450 -10.00 -4.21 3.63
N ALA A 451 -8.87 -4.63 3.06
CA ALA A 451 -8.62 -4.46 1.64
C ALA A 451 -9.60 -5.29 0.79
N ILE A 452 -9.87 -4.85 -0.43
CA ILE A 452 -10.74 -5.54 -1.38
C ILE A 452 -9.98 -5.56 -2.71
N GLY A 453 -9.32 -6.68 -3.02
CA GLY A 453 -8.36 -6.75 -4.11
C GLY A 453 -8.17 -8.14 -4.71
N GLY A 454 -7.12 -8.25 -5.53
CA GLY A 454 -6.50 -9.48 -5.98
C GLY A 454 -5.24 -9.77 -5.18
N THR A 455 -4.33 -10.55 -5.77
CA THR A 455 -3.07 -10.95 -5.12
C THR A 455 -2.07 -9.81 -4.94
N SER A 456 -2.14 -8.78 -5.80
CA SER A 456 -1.29 -7.58 -5.80
C SER A 456 -1.92 -6.41 -5.07
N CYS A 457 -2.49 -6.66 -3.90
CA CYS A 457 -3.15 -5.66 -3.10
C CYS A 457 -2.56 -5.71 -1.71
N ASN A 458 -1.73 -4.71 -1.37
CA ASN A 458 -0.87 -4.72 -0.22
C ASN A 458 -1.22 -3.61 0.81
N GLY A 459 -0.74 -3.77 2.04
CA GLY A 459 -0.99 -2.81 3.12
C GLY A 459 -0.08 -1.59 3.03
N PHE A 460 1.21 -1.83 2.79
CA PHE A 460 2.19 -0.80 2.41
C PHE A 460 3.23 -1.39 1.46
N GLU A 461 3.18 -0.98 0.19
CA GLU A 461 4.17 -1.32 -0.82
C GLU A 461 5.21 -0.19 -1.01
N THR A 462 6.47 -0.57 -1.21
CA THR A 462 7.59 0.33 -1.44
C THR A 462 8.44 -0.19 -2.60
N ILE A 463 8.61 0.60 -3.66
CA ILE A 463 9.34 0.19 -4.88
C ILE A 463 10.36 1.25 -5.31
N VAL A 464 11.60 0.80 -5.57
CA VAL A 464 12.53 1.50 -6.48
C VAL A 464 12.40 0.86 -7.86
N SER A 465 11.74 1.53 -8.82
CA SER A 465 11.42 0.92 -10.12
C SER A 465 12.65 0.82 -11.04
N THR A 466 13.53 1.81 -11.02
CA THR A 466 14.75 1.88 -11.85
C THR A 466 15.80 2.80 -11.25
N GLY A 467 17.07 2.58 -11.62
CA GLY A 467 18.18 3.44 -11.25
C GLY A 467 18.61 3.29 -9.79
N ASN A 468 19.41 4.24 -9.30
CA ASN A 468 19.96 4.23 -7.94
C ASN A 468 19.08 5.00 -6.94
N GLY A 469 17.76 4.78 -7.02
CA GLY A 469 16.77 5.38 -6.13
C GLY A 469 16.97 4.99 -4.67
N LYS A 470 16.35 5.75 -3.76
CA LYS A 470 16.43 5.48 -2.32
C LYS A 470 15.08 5.61 -1.62
N ILE A 471 14.71 4.59 -0.85
CA ILE A 471 13.55 4.63 0.03
C ILE A 471 13.99 4.28 1.45
N VAL A 472 13.58 5.09 2.43
CA VAL A 472 13.71 4.77 3.85
C VAL A 472 12.33 4.90 4.49
N ALA A 473 11.69 3.78 4.78
CA ALA A 473 10.40 3.70 5.46
C ALA A 473 10.62 3.37 6.95
N ASN A 474 10.06 4.20 7.84
CA ASN A 474 10.11 3.96 9.29
C ASN A 474 8.68 3.87 9.81
N LEU A 475 8.17 2.64 9.91
CA LEU A 475 6.83 2.27 10.33
C LEU A 475 6.83 1.96 11.83
N ARG A 476 5.97 2.64 12.61
CA ARG A 476 5.90 2.40 14.06
C ARG A 476 4.53 2.62 14.69
N ASN A 477 4.26 1.88 15.76
CA ASN A 477 2.98 1.96 16.52
C ASN A 477 1.72 1.73 15.65
N SER A 478 1.88 1.14 14.46
CA SER A 478 0.85 1.05 13.42
C SER A 478 0.28 -0.36 13.32
N THR A 479 -0.93 -0.46 12.76
CA THR A 479 -1.67 -1.73 12.65
C THR A 479 -2.17 -1.93 11.24
N PHE A 480 -1.76 -3.03 10.61
CA PHE A 480 -2.16 -3.44 9.26
C PHE A 480 -2.83 -4.81 9.37
N ARG A 481 -4.09 -4.91 8.94
CA ARG A 481 -4.87 -6.15 9.06
C ARG A 481 -5.77 -6.41 7.86
N ASP A 482 -6.24 -7.65 7.75
CA ASP A 482 -7.35 -8.04 6.88
C ASP A 482 -7.10 -7.65 5.41
N ASN A 483 -5.95 -8.10 4.90
CA ASN A 483 -5.50 -7.83 3.54
C ASN A 483 -5.76 -9.01 2.58
N VAL A 484 -5.68 -8.76 1.28
CA VAL A 484 -5.73 -9.82 0.26
C VAL A 484 -4.34 -10.36 -0.04
N GLY A 485 -3.47 -9.55 -0.64
CA GLY A 485 -2.07 -9.85 -0.96
C GLY A 485 -1.13 -9.76 0.23
N ASP A 486 0.13 -9.37 -0.02
CA ASP A 486 1.18 -9.24 1.00
C ASP A 486 0.86 -8.04 1.92
N MET A 487 1.11 -8.11 3.23
CA MET A 487 0.82 -6.97 4.10
C MET A 487 1.81 -5.83 3.87
N PHE A 488 3.08 -6.16 3.62
CA PHE A 488 4.15 -5.22 3.29
C PHE A 488 5.00 -5.77 2.14
N GLU A 489 5.30 -4.92 1.15
CA GLU A 489 6.15 -5.27 0.00
C GLU A 489 7.31 -4.26 -0.16
N GLU A 490 8.54 -4.75 -0.23
CA GLU A 490 9.77 -3.96 -0.44
C GLU A 490 10.51 -4.44 -1.69
N GLY A 491 10.12 -3.89 -2.86
CA GLY A 491 10.72 -4.15 -4.15
C GLY A 491 11.88 -3.19 -4.47
N ASN A 492 13.12 -3.58 -4.13
CA ASN A 492 14.30 -2.85 -4.58
C ASN A 492 14.67 -3.31 -6.00
N LEU A 493 13.97 -2.74 -6.99
CA LEU A 493 14.03 -3.17 -8.40
C LEU A 493 14.95 -2.29 -9.26
N GLY A 494 15.84 -1.52 -8.62
CA GLY A 494 16.73 -0.56 -9.28
C GLY A 494 18.07 -1.17 -9.69
N SER A 495 19.13 -0.35 -9.69
CA SER A 495 20.51 -0.83 -9.70
C SER A 495 21.43 0.20 -9.06
N GLY A 496 22.18 -0.25 -8.05
CA GLY A 496 22.88 0.61 -7.10
C GLY A 496 21.92 1.34 -6.15
N SER A 497 20.67 0.88 -6.03
CA SER A 497 19.64 1.48 -5.19
C SER A 497 19.73 1.04 -3.74
N THR A 498 19.12 1.83 -2.85
CA THR A 498 19.15 1.59 -1.40
C THR A 498 17.75 1.64 -0.82
N MET A 499 17.27 0.52 -0.32
CA MET A 499 16.04 0.45 0.45
C MET A 499 16.29 0.06 1.90
N ARG A 500 15.49 0.65 2.79
CA ARG A 500 15.46 0.32 4.20
C ARG A 500 14.04 0.44 4.74
N PHE A 501 13.50 -0.68 5.20
CA PHE A 501 12.23 -0.74 5.91
C PHE A 501 12.46 -1.05 7.39
N VAL A 502 11.79 -0.30 8.28
CA VAL A 502 11.86 -0.49 9.73
C VAL A 502 10.45 -0.63 10.27
N ALA A 503 10.14 -1.74 10.92
CA ALA A 503 8.92 -1.99 11.67
C ALA A 503 9.25 -2.00 13.18
N ASP A 504 8.75 -1.03 13.95
CA ASP A 504 8.93 -0.96 15.41
C ASP A 504 7.59 -0.80 16.13
N ASN A 505 7.20 -1.77 16.96
CA ASN A 505 5.85 -1.83 17.56
C ASN A 505 4.74 -1.84 16.48
N VAL A 506 4.89 -2.69 15.46
CA VAL A 506 3.95 -2.84 14.34
C VAL A 506 3.26 -4.20 14.42
N LEU A 507 1.97 -4.22 14.06
CA LEU A 507 1.20 -5.45 13.88
C LEU A 507 0.83 -5.64 12.41
N ALA A 508 1.24 -6.77 11.84
CA ALA A 508 0.71 -7.32 10.60
C ALA A 508 -0.09 -8.59 10.95
N ASP A 509 -1.38 -8.62 10.62
CA ASP A 509 -2.29 -9.71 10.98
C ASP A 509 -3.22 -10.04 9.82
N ARG A 510 -3.22 -11.30 9.36
CA ARG A 510 -4.21 -11.84 8.41
C ARG A 510 -4.18 -11.20 7.01
N THR A 511 -3.39 -11.79 6.13
CA THR A 511 -3.64 -11.80 4.68
C THR A 511 -4.60 -12.95 4.34
N SER A 512 -5.09 -13.05 3.10
CA SER A 512 -5.97 -14.15 2.66
C SER A 512 -5.47 -14.98 1.48
N VAL A 513 -4.56 -14.45 0.65
CA VAL A 513 -3.89 -15.22 -0.40
C VAL A 513 -2.91 -16.22 0.22
N ARG A 514 -2.80 -17.42 -0.38
CA ARG A 514 -1.93 -18.51 0.08
C ARG A 514 -1.14 -19.05 -1.10
N GLY A 515 -0.20 -18.23 -1.59
CA GLY A 515 0.59 -18.52 -2.78
C GLY A 515 1.59 -19.66 -2.58
N GLY A 516 2.00 -20.27 -3.69
CA GLY A 516 3.23 -21.05 -3.72
C GLY A 516 4.43 -20.16 -3.41
N ASN A 517 5.49 -20.72 -2.84
CA ASN A 517 6.79 -20.07 -2.82
C ASN A 517 7.50 -20.28 -4.17
N PRO A 518 8.65 -19.61 -4.43
CA PRO A 518 9.49 -19.83 -5.59
C PRO A 518 9.83 -21.30 -5.89
N PRO A 519 9.96 -21.70 -7.17
CA PRO A 519 10.57 -22.96 -7.55
C PRO A 519 12.02 -22.99 -7.06
N GLY A 520 12.34 -23.93 -6.17
CA GLY A 520 13.64 -24.00 -5.50
C GLY A 520 13.55 -23.87 -3.98
N SER A 521 12.47 -23.26 -3.46
CA SER A 521 12.17 -23.25 -2.02
C SER A 521 11.98 -24.67 -1.46
N SER A 522 12.38 -24.87 -0.20
CA SER A 522 12.36 -26.18 0.46
C SER A 522 10.97 -26.81 0.59
N ASP A 523 9.91 -26.01 0.60
CA ASP A 523 8.50 -26.44 0.58
C ASP A 523 8.03 -27.03 -0.77
N GLY A 524 8.92 -27.10 -1.77
CA GLY A 524 8.58 -27.55 -3.11
C GLY A 524 7.73 -26.54 -3.89
N GLY A 525 7.90 -25.26 -3.60
CA GLY A 525 7.21 -24.13 -4.21
C GLY A 525 7.12 -24.21 -5.75
N SER A 526 6.01 -23.68 -6.29
CA SER A 526 5.68 -23.74 -7.72
C SER A 526 5.35 -22.39 -8.34
N ASN A 527 5.41 -21.30 -7.56
CA ASN A 527 5.03 -19.97 -8.01
C ASN A 527 6.25 -19.19 -8.53
N PRO A 528 6.37 -18.93 -9.84
CA PRO A 528 7.54 -18.28 -10.41
C PRO A 528 7.66 -16.78 -10.09
N ILE A 529 6.84 -16.21 -9.21
CA ILE A 529 6.90 -14.80 -8.78
C ILE A 529 7.00 -14.77 -7.25
N PRO A 530 8.06 -14.20 -6.65
CA PRO A 530 8.37 -14.33 -5.22
C PRO A 530 7.59 -13.38 -4.28
N PHE A 531 6.59 -12.67 -4.80
CA PHE A 531 5.75 -11.68 -4.11
C PHE A 531 4.29 -11.85 -4.56
N ASN A 532 3.36 -11.12 -3.94
CA ASN A 532 1.91 -11.26 -4.14
C ASN A 532 1.38 -12.66 -3.74
N ILE A 533 1.89 -13.20 -2.64
CA ILE A 533 1.59 -14.57 -2.15
C ILE A 533 0.84 -14.60 -0.81
N GLY A 534 0.63 -13.45 -0.19
CA GLY A 534 -0.04 -13.25 1.08
C GLY A 534 0.91 -13.15 2.28
N ASP A 535 2.17 -12.75 2.13
CA ASP A 535 3.14 -12.70 3.24
C ASP A 535 2.89 -11.52 4.19
N CYS A 536 3.35 -11.56 5.46
CA CYS A 536 3.27 -10.34 6.27
C CYS A 536 4.34 -9.31 5.87
N MET A 537 5.45 -9.77 5.28
CA MET A 537 6.49 -8.93 4.69
C MET A 537 7.19 -9.72 3.59
N VAL A 538 7.28 -9.16 2.39
CA VAL A 538 8.26 -9.57 1.38
C VAL A 538 9.25 -8.41 1.16
N ALA A 539 10.55 -8.71 1.14
CA ALA A 539 11.58 -7.73 0.84
C ALA A 539 12.72 -8.34 0.03
N GLY A 540 13.30 -7.58 -0.89
CA GLY A 540 14.45 -8.08 -1.63
C GLY A 540 15.11 -7.06 -2.53
N HIS A 541 16.00 -7.54 -3.38
CA HIS A 541 16.49 -6.80 -4.54
C HIS A 541 16.62 -7.69 -5.77
N ASN A 542 16.56 -7.07 -6.95
CA ASN A 542 16.87 -7.72 -8.22
C ASN A 542 17.92 -6.96 -9.06
N GLY A 543 18.53 -5.91 -8.52
CA GLY A 543 19.53 -5.08 -9.18
C GLY A 543 20.96 -5.35 -8.71
N ALA A 544 21.91 -5.23 -9.64
CA ALA A 544 23.32 -5.26 -9.28
C ALA A 544 23.68 -4.04 -8.41
N ALA A 545 24.60 -4.25 -7.45
CA ALA A 545 25.04 -3.29 -6.43
C ALA A 545 23.96 -2.80 -5.43
N ASP A 546 22.77 -3.40 -5.42
CA ASP A 546 21.67 -2.98 -4.54
C ASP A 546 21.91 -3.29 -3.06
N SER A 547 21.37 -2.43 -2.20
CA SER A 547 21.41 -2.56 -0.74
C SER A 547 20.01 -2.55 -0.17
N THR A 548 19.56 -3.68 0.38
CA THR A 548 18.24 -3.84 1.02
C THR A 548 18.44 -4.08 2.51
N THR A 549 17.61 -3.48 3.37
CA THR A 549 17.77 -3.60 4.83
C THR A 549 16.44 -3.57 5.57
N PHE A 550 16.02 -4.73 6.06
CA PHE A 550 14.84 -4.90 6.89
C PHE A 550 15.20 -4.88 8.38
N VAL A 551 14.39 -4.20 9.20
CA VAL A 551 14.54 -4.20 10.66
C VAL A 551 13.18 -4.37 11.32
N MET A 552 13.05 -5.36 12.20
CA MET A 552 11.81 -5.65 12.93
C MET A 552 12.07 -5.64 14.44
N ARG A 553 11.31 -4.83 15.18
CA ARG A 553 11.45 -4.67 16.63
C ARG A 553 10.08 -4.59 17.29
N ASN A 554 9.92 -5.23 18.46
CA ASN A 554 8.71 -5.15 19.27
C ASN A 554 7.41 -5.48 18.50
N SER A 555 7.49 -6.21 17.39
CA SER A 555 6.43 -6.30 16.37
C SER A 555 5.84 -7.71 16.32
N VAL A 556 4.65 -7.84 15.74
CA VAL A 556 3.91 -9.11 15.65
C VAL A 556 3.43 -9.31 14.22
N PHE A 557 3.96 -10.33 13.53
CA PHE A 557 3.58 -10.72 12.17
C PHE A 557 2.93 -12.12 12.23
N LYS A 558 1.66 -12.24 11.86
CA LYS A 558 0.91 -13.48 12.06
C LYS A 558 -0.26 -13.69 11.09
N HIS A 559 -0.66 -14.96 10.94
CA HIS A 559 -1.79 -15.41 10.11
C HIS A 559 -1.67 -15.01 8.64
N CYS A 560 -0.45 -14.81 8.14
CA CYS A 560 -0.16 -14.58 6.74
C CYS A 560 0.11 -15.91 6.01
N ASN A 561 0.58 -15.86 4.77
CA ASN A 561 1.12 -17.00 4.03
C ASN A 561 2.47 -17.39 4.64
N ASN A 562 3.53 -16.63 4.38
CA ASN A 562 4.73 -16.60 5.21
C ASN A 562 4.70 -15.41 6.18
N GLY A 563 5.44 -15.49 7.27
CA GLY A 563 5.65 -14.33 8.16
C GLY A 563 6.55 -13.28 7.52
N ILE A 564 7.74 -13.66 7.09
CA ILE A 564 8.71 -12.79 6.41
C ILE A 564 9.41 -13.58 5.30
N SER A 565 9.46 -13.02 4.09
CA SER A 565 10.26 -13.52 2.97
C SER A 565 11.32 -12.49 2.56
N LEU A 566 12.59 -12.90 2.54
CA LEU A 566 13.73 -12.06 2.15
C LEU A 566 14.43 -12.67 0.93
N GLY A 567 14.56 -11.92 -0.17
CA GLY A 567 15.06 -12.45 -1.43
C GLY A 567 16.21 -11.65 -2.08
N ASN A 568 17.17 -12.35 -2.65
CA ASN A 568 18.14 -11.80 -3.60
C ASN A 568 18.05 -12.55 -4.94
N ASN A 569 17.68 -11.86 -6.01
CA ASN A 569 17.73 -12.43 -7.37
C ASN A 569 18.11 -11.36 -8.42
N VAL A 570 19.41 -11.05 -8.53
CA VAL A 570 19.94 -10.10 -9.51
C VAL A 570 19.68 -10.58 -10.94
N GLY A 571 18.76 -9.92 -11.62
CA GLY A 571 18.28 -10.36 -12.92
C GLY A 571 19.09 -9.83 -14.10
N GLN A 572 19.05 -10.58 -15.19
CA GLN A 572 19.67 -10.20 -16.47
C GLN A 572 19.14 -8.84 -16.96
N GLY A 573 20.06 -7.89 -17.14
CA GLY A 573 19.76 -6.55 -17.64
C GLY A 573 19.47 -5.50 -16.57
N ASN A 574 19.39 -5.85 -15.28
CA ASN A 574 19.26 -4.86 -14.20
C ASN A 574 20.61 -4.56 -13.53
N GLY A 575 21.50 -3.93 -14.30
CA GLY A 575 22.89 -3.68 -13.92
C GLY A 575 23.83 -4.85 -14.24
N SER A 576 25.04 -4.82 -13.68
CA SER A 576 26.07 -5.85 -13.87
C SER A 576 26.89 -6.05 -12.59
N GLY A 577 27.19 -7.31 -12.28
CA GLY A 577 27.87 -7.70 -11.03
C GLY A 577 26.89 -8.15 -9.93
N PRO A 578 27.41 -8.49 -8.74
CA PRO A 578 26.61 -8.99 -7.63
C PRO A 578 25.73 -7.89 -7.02
N ALA A 579 24.69 -8.28 -6.28
CA ALA A 579 24.05 -7.38 -5.32
C ALA A 579 25.05 -6.98 -4.23
N LYS A 580 24.83 -5.83 -3.58
CA LYS A 580 25.77 -5.38 -2.55
C LYS A 580 25.47 -6.01 -1.19
N GLN A 581 24.24 -5.89 -0.68
CA GLN A 581 23.91 -6.41 0.64
C GLN A 581 22.41 -6.63 0.87
N LEU A 582 22.09 -7.74 1.52
CA LEU A 582 20.79 -8.00 2.14
C LEU A 582 21.01 -8.14 3.65
N VAL A 583 20.35 -7.26 4.43
CA VAL A 583 20.54 -7.19 5.88
C VAL A 583 19.19 -7.28 6.59
N ALA A 584 19.09 -8.14 7.60
CA ALA A 584 17.93 -8.25 8.48
C ALA A 584 18.34 -8.21 9.96
N ASP A 585 17.68 -7.35 10.74
CA ASP A 585 17.81 -7.26 12.20
C ASP A 585 16.44 -7.41 12.86
N ILE A 586 16.13 -8.61 13.34
CA ILE A 586 14.84 -8.99 13.92
C ILE A 586 15.03 -9.21 15.42
N SER A 587 14.33 -8.45 16.26
CA SER A 587 14.39 -8.67 17.71
C SER A 587 13.10 -8.39 18.47
N HIS A 588 12.96 -9.00 19.65
CA HIS A 588 11.86 -8.75 20.60
C HIS A 588 10.47 -8.89 19.98
N SER A 589 10.32 -9.77 18.99
CA SER A 589 9.16 -9.84 18.11
C SER A 589 8.47 -11.21 18.14
N VAL A 590 7.31 -11.32 17.50
CA VAL A 590 6.56 -12.57 17.37
C VAL A 590 6.20 -12.81 15.90
N ILE A 591 6.52 -13.99 15.41
CA ILE A 591 6.25 -14.47 14.05
C ILE A 591 5.53 -15.82 14.20
N THR A 592 4.21 -15.86 14.00
CA THR A 592 3.43 -17.05 14.42
C THR A 592 2.15 -17.30 13.63
N GLY A 593 1.73 -18.55 13.54
CA GLY A 593 0.44 -18.91 12.95
C GLY A 593 0.34 -18.61 11.46
N ASN A 594 1.48 -18.45 10.77
CA ASN A 594 1.52 -18.28 9.31
C ASN A 594 1.29 -19.64 8.64
N ALA A 595 0.66 -19.64 7.47
CA ALA A 595 0.26 -20.86 6.78
C ALA A 595 1.45 -21.69 6.29
N LYS A 596 2.60 -21.05 6.07
CA LYS A 596 3.85 -21.63 5.61
C LYS A 596 5.00 -21.21 6.52
N TYR A 597 6.04 -20.53 6.01
CA TYR A 597 7.25 -20.21 6.77
C TYR A 597 6.99 -19.15 7.85
N GLY A 598 7.73 -19.19 8.95
CA GLY A 598 7.85 -18.03 9.84
C GLY A 598 8.74 -16.97 9.18
N LEU A 599 9.99 -17.35 8.87
CA LEU A 599 10.94 -16.58 8.07
C LEU A 599 11.48 -17.48 6.94
N HIS A 600 11.59 -16.93 5.74
CA HIS A 600 12.23 -17.55 4.58
C HIS A 600 13.27 -16.57 4.02
N VAL A 601 14.50 -17.02 3.81
CA VAL A 601 15.59 -16.23 3.24
C VAL A 601 16.15 -16.99 2.04
N LEU A 602 16.03 -16.40 0.85
CA LEU A 602 16.39 -17.02 -0.43
C LEU A 602 17.49 -16.23 -1.14
N ASP A 603 18.63 -16.86 -1.36
CA ASP A 603 19.77 -16.34 -2.10
C ASP A 603 19.91 -17.04 -3.46
N GLY A 604 19.38 -16.41 -4.51
CA GLY A 604 19.38 -16.96 -5.87
C GLY A 604 20.66 -16.66 -6.65
N THR A 605 21.40 -15.58 -6.33
CA THR A 605 22.43 -15.00 -7.22
C THR A 605 23.60 -14.41 -6.43
N PRO A 606 24.75 -14.12 -7.07
CA PRO A 606 25.89 -13.52 -6.37
C PRO A 606 25.57 -12.21 -5.64
N MET A 607 26.00 -12.12 -4.38
CA MET A 607 25.88 -10.94 -3.53
C MET A 607 27.11 -10.77 -2.64
N THR A 608 27.54 -9.55 -2.32
CA THR A 608 28.75 -9.33 -1.52
C THR A 608 28.56 -9.72 -0.04
N SER A 609 27.36 -9.55 0.53
CA SER A 609 27.08 -9.74 1.96
C SER A 609 25.62 -10.15 2.24
N LEU A 610 25.42 -11.21 3.02
CA LEU A 610 24.12 -11.65 3.54
C LEU A 610 24.18 -11.67 5.07
N HIS A 611 23.55 -10.72 5.75
CA HIS A 611 23.57 -10.66 7.22
C HIS A 611 22.16 -10.77 7.79
N VAL A 612 21.84 -11.87 8.48
CA VAL A 612 20.57 -12.03 9.18
C VAL A 612 20.83 -12.25 10.67
N LYS A 613 20.32 -11.35 11.50
CA LYS A 613 20.41 -11.39 12.96
C LYS A 613 19.02 -11.54 13.57
N ILE A 614 18.84 -12.56 14.42
CA ILE A 614 17.57 -12.79 15.13
C ILE A 614 17.83 -12.99 16.63
N ALA A 615 17.19 -12.18 17.48
CA ALA A 615 17.38 -12.20 18.92
C ALA A 615 16.08 -12.03 19.71
N SER A 616 15.87 -12.80 20.77
CA SER A 616 14.73 -12.66 21.69
C SER A 616 13.35 -12.64 20.99
N THR A 617 13.20 -13.41 19.91
CA THR A 617 12.01 -13.46 19.04
C THR A 617 11.34 -14.83 19.11
N ALA A 618 10.01 -14.86 19.12
CA ALA A 618 9.26 -16.11 19.02
C ALA A 618 8.91 -16.40 17.55
N ILE A 619 9.36 -17.54 17.04
CA ILE A 619 9.05 -18.06 15.70
C ILE A 619 8.40 -19.43 15.87
N THR A 620 7.08 -19.46 15.99
CA THR A 620 6.35 -20.62 16.51
C THR A 620 5.04 -20.89 15.78
N ASN A 621 4.61 -22.14 15.73
CA ASN A 621 3.31 -22.55 15.18
C ASN A 621 3.07 -22.10 13.73
N ASN A 622 4.09 -22.06 12.89
CA ASN A 622 3.95 -21.83 11.44
C ASN A 622 3.78 -23.18 10.72
N GLY A 623 3.10 -23.20 9.57
CA GLY A 623 2.73 -24.43 8.87
C GLY A 623 3.89 -25.17 8.18
N GLU A 624 4.94 -24.45 7.82
CA GLU A 624 6.20 -24.95 7.25
C GLU A 624 7.37 -24.53 8.20
N PRO A 625 8.67 -24.57 7.82
CA PRO A 625 9.73 -24.29 8.77
C PRO A 625 9.63 -22.94 9.48
N GLY A 626 10.06 -22.93 10.75
CA GLY A 626 10.12 -21.71 11.56
C GLY A 626 10.98 -20.63 10.90
N ALA A 627 12.27 -20.91 10.69
CA ALA A 627 13.15 -20.06 9.90
C ALA A 627 13.94 -20.90 8.89
N SER A 628 13.74 -20.65 7.59
CA SER A 628 14.48 -21.28 6.50
C SER A 628 15.51 -20.33 5.88
N PHE A 629 16.68 -20.87 5.55
CA PHE A 629 17.80 -20.15 4.94
C PHE A 629 18.36 -20.95 3.77
N GLU A 630 18.20 -20.45 2.56
CA GLU A 630 18.32 -21.22 1.33
C GLU A 630 19.21 -20.49 0.32
N ALA A 631 20.21 -21.17 -0.23
CA ALA A 631 20.95 -20.72 -1.41
C ALA A 631 20.70 -21.68 -2.57
N GLU A 632 20.16 -21.15 -3.67
CA GLU A 632 19.94 -21.90 -4.91
C GLU A 632 21.25 -22.15 -5.65
N ALA A 633 21.22 -23.01 -6.67
CA ALA A 633 22.42 -23.51 -7.38
C ALA A 633 23.41 -22.43 -7.85
N THR A 634 22.93 -21.24 -8.20
CA THR A 634 23.74 -20.07 -8.61
C THR A 634 24.11 -19.12 -7.47
N GLY A 635 23.52 -19.28 -6.28
CA GLY A 635 23.89 -18.60 -5.03
C GLY A 635 24.95 -19.36 -4.22
N ILE A 636 25.01 -20.70 -4.32
CA ILE A 636 25.92 -21.57 -3.52
C ILE A 636 27.37 -21.06 -3.56
N GLY A 637 27.89 -20.67 -2.40
CA GLY A 637 29.28 -20.23 -2.25
C GLY A 637 29.61 -18.86 -2.89
N THR A 638 28.60 -18.12 -3.37
CA THR A 638 28.80 -16.85 -4.08
C THR A 638 28.72 -15.60 -3.19
N VAL A 639 28.45 -15.78 -1.88
CA VAL A 639 28.39 -14.71 -0.88
C VAL A 639 29.58 -14.79 0.09
N PRO A 640 30.64 -13.96 -0.10
CA PRO A 640 31.86 -14.05 0.70
C PRO A 640 31.68 -13.72 2.19
N ASP A 641 30.71 -12.85 2.52
CA ASP A 641 30.38 -12.48 3.90
C ASP A 641 28.91 -12.85 4.24
N SER A 642 28.63 -14.16 4.24
CA SER A 642 27.35 -14.70 4.69
C SER A 642 27.38 -14.99 6.20
N ARG A 643 26.44 -14.41 6.95
CA ARG A 643 26.31 -14.55 8.41
C ARG A 643 24.85 -14.65 8.81
N LEU A 644 24.45 -15.83 9.27
CA LEU A 644 23.10 -16.14 9.72
C LEU A 644 23.17 -16.47 11.22
N ASP A 645 22.79 -15.50 12.05
CA ASP A 645 23.03 -15.50 13.50
C ASP A 645 21.73 -15.36 14.29
N LEU A 646 21.16 -16.52 14.61
CA LEU A 646 20.05 -16.71 15.54
C LEU A 646 20.55 -16.91 16.97
N GLY A 647 21.85 -16.75 17.23
CA GLY A 647 22.43 -16.79 18.57
C GLY A 647 23.86 -17.35 18.61
N GLY A 648 24.76 -16.64 19.27
CA GLY A 648 26.16 -17.05 19.49
C GLY A 648 27.05 -17.03 18.24
N GLY A 649 26.64 -16.30 17.19
CA GLY A 649 27.39 -16.12 15.94
C GLY A 649 28.09 -14.75 15.81
N GLY A 650 28.58 -14.49 14.60
CA GLY A 650 29.44 -13.35 14.27
C GLY A 650 28.72 -12.00 14.05
N LEU A 651 27.41 -11.92 14.28
CA LEU A 651 26.64 -10.66 14.32
C LEU A 651 26.27 -10.29 15.76
N GLY A 652 26.68 -11.10 16.75
CA GLY A 652 26.42 -10.88 18.16
C GLY A 652 24.94 -10.98 18.51
N SER A 653 24.20 -11.94 17.95
CA SER A 653 22.92 -12.33 18.55
C SER A 653 23.17 -13.05 19.88
N PRO A 654 22.47 -12.69 20.98
CA PRO A 654 22.49 -13.46 22.22
C PRO A 654 21.63 -14.74 22.14
N GLY A 655 20.91 -14.97 21.04
CA GLY A 655 19.87 -15.98 20.97
C GLY A 655 18.63 -15.54 21.76
N GLY A 656 18.14 -16.41 22.64
CA GLY A 656 16.92 -16.18 23.41
C GLY A 656 15.64 -16.32 22.60
N ASN A 657 15.71 -16.91 21.40
CA ASN A 657 14.55 -17.11 20.54
C ASN A 657 13.74 -18.34 20.99
N CYS A 658 12.42 -18.30 20.81
CA CYS A 658 11.56 -19.48 20.94
C CYS A 658 11.28 -20.03 19.55
N LEU A 659 11.84 -21.19 19.22
CA LEU A 659 11.79 -21.84 17.92
C LEU A 659 11.11 -23.19 18.14
N SER A 660 9.79 -23.26 18.02
CA SER A 660 9.04 -24.46 18.42
C SER A 660 7.65 -24.57 17.81
N GLY A 661 7.23 -25.80 17.50
CA GLY A 661 5.87 -26.12 17.07
C GLY A 661 5.58 -25.77 15.61
N ASN A 662 6.62 -25.53 14.82
CA ASN A 662 6.50 -25.34 13.38
C ASN A 662 6.33 -26.69 12.65
N GLY A 663 5.75 -26.70 11.45
CA GLY A 663 5.18 -27.92 10.85
C GLY A 663 6.18 -28.99 10.42
N SER A 664 7.35 -28.59 9.92
CA SER A 664 8.35 -29.49 9.34
C SER A 664 9.73 -29.36 10.00
N GLY A 665 10.17 -28.15 10.35
CA GLY A 665 11.37 -27.88 11.15
C GLY A 665 11.30 -26.53 11.87
N ASP A 666 12.12 -26.31 12.90
CA ASP A 666 12.17 -25.02 13.60
C ASP A 666 13.24 -24.08 13.01
N VAL A 667 14.37 -24.64 12.55
CA VAL A 667 15.37 -23.97 11.70
C VAL A 667 15.80 -24.91 10.57
N GLU A 668 15.81 -24.41 9.35
CA GLU A 668 16.32 -25.11 8.16
C GLU A 668 17.51 -24.34 7.55
N ALA A 669 18.53 -25.07 7.10
CA ALA A 669 19.66 -24.52 6.37
C ALA A 669 19.97 -25.33 5.09
N THR A 670 19.72 -24.73 3.93
CA THR A 670 19.93 -25.32 2.60
C THR A 670 21.09 -24.60 1.92
N ASN A 671 22.23 -25.29 1.79
CA ASN A 671 23.51 -24.77 1.27
C ASN A 671 24.13 -23.57 2.00
N LEU A 672 23.55 -23.13 3.13
CA LEU A 672 24.03 -22.03 3.96
C LEU A 672 24.40 -22.50 5.38
N ALA A 673 25.24 -21.74 6.08
CA ALA A 673 25.65 -22.03 7.46
C ALA A 673 24.94 -21.09 8.45
N VAL A 674 24.21 -21.67 9.40
CA VAL A 674 23.38 -20.97 10.38
C VAL A 674 23.90 -21.24 11.79
N VAL A 675 24.04 -20.19 12.60
CA VAL A 675 24.38 -20.29 14.03
C VAL A 675 23.14 -20.00 14.86
N ALA A 676 22.70 -20.97 15.66
CA ALA A 676 21.42 -20.94 16.38
C ALA A 676 21.59 -21.38 17.85
N LYS A 677 22.62 -20.87 18.53
CA LYS A 677 22.96 -21.21 19.92
C LYS A 677 22.12 -20.41 20.91
N GLY A 678 21.90 -20.97 22.10
CA GLY A 678 21.18 -20.30 23.17
C GLY A 678 19.71 -20.00 22.82
N ASN A 679 19.04 -20.92 22.11
CA ASN A 679 17.63 -20.82 21.76
C ASN A 679 16.81 -21.91 22.48
N TRP A 680 15.50 -21.68 22.56
CA TRP A 680 14.56 -22.63 23.16
C TRP A 680 13.79 -23.38 22.07
N TRP A 681 13.90 -24.70 22.11
CA TRP A 681 13.36 -25.62 21.11
C TRP A 681 12.05 -26.30 21.56
N GLY A 682 11.26 -25.62 22.40
CA GLY A 682 10.06 -26.21 23.02
C GLY A 682 10.32 -27.07 24.25
N HIS A 683 11.57 -27.50 24.48
CA HIS A 683 12.01 -28.25 25.65
C HIS A 683 13.42 -27.83 26.10
N PRO A 684 13.85 -28.15 27.34
CA PRO A 684 15.23 -27.96 27.74
C PRO A 684 16.13 -28.92 26.95
N GLY A 685 17.14 -28.41 26.26
CA GLY A 685 18.03 -29.25 25.45
C GLY A 685 18.61 -28.53 24.23
N PRO A 686 19.50 -29.22 23.48
CA PRO A 686 19.63 -28.99 22.04
C PRO A 686 18.31 -29.34 21.31
N PRO A 687 18.13 -28.96 20.03
CA PRO A 687 16.98 -29.39 19.24
C PRO A 687 16.85 -30.92 19.20
N SER A 688 15.61 -31.40 19.25
CA SER A 688 15.26 -32.79 18.93
C SER A 688 15.48 -33.09 17.43
N PRO A 689 15.62 -34.37 17.04
CA PRO A 689 15.71 -34.75 15.63
C PRO A 689 14.56 -34.16 14.79
N GLY A 690 14.89 -33.49 13.69
CA GLY A 690 13.93 -32.81 12.82
C GLY A 690 13.66 -31.33 13.15
N GLN A 691 14.04 -30.82 14.33
CA GLN A 691 13.87 -29.38 14.64
C GLN A 691 14.95 -28.51 14.00
N ALA A 692 16.17 -29.03 13.87
CA ALA A 692 17.24 -28.43 13.08
C ALA A 692 17.46 -29.29 11.84
N VAL A 693 17.16 -28.74 10.66
CA VAL A 693 17.17 -29.44 9.37
C VAL A 693 18.26 -28.85 8.48
N THR A 694 18.93 -29.70 7.70
CA THR A 694 20.06 -29.31 6.85
C THR A 694 20.01 -30.03 5.51
N HIS A 695 20.18 -29.29 4.41
CA HIS A 695 20.22 -29.85 3.05
C HIS A 695 21.47 -29.39 2.28
N GLY A 696 21.93 -30.25 1.36
CA GLY A 696 23.12 -29.99 0.55
C GLY A 696 24.37 -29.83 1.41
N ILE A 697 25.06 -28.69 1.26
CA ILE A 697 26.22 -28.32 2.10
C ILE A 697 25.83 -27.47 3.34
N GLY A 698 24.53 -27.33 3.62
CA GLY A 698 24.03 -26.50 4.71
C GLY A 698 24.36 -27.04 6.10
N SER A 699 24.36 -26.18 7.12
CA SER A 699 24.62 -26.57 8.50
C SER A 699 23.90 -25.68 9.52
N VAL A 700 23.44 -26.28 10.62
CA VAL A 700 22.86 -25.56 11.78
C VAL A 700 23.70 -25.84 13.03
N SER A 701 24.39 -24.82 13.54
CA SER A 701 25.14 -24.90 14.79
C SER A 701 24.23 -24.53 15.98
N ALA A 702 23.55 -25.53 16.54
CA ALA A 702 22.76 -25.38 17.77
C ALA A 702 23.54 -25.90 18.99
N SER A 703 23.66 -25.07 20.03
CA SER A 703 24.22 -25.48 21.34
C SER A 703 23.79 -24.51 22.45
N GLY A 704 24.00 -24.91 23.70
CA GLY A 704 23.63 -24.13 24.88
C GLY A 704 22.21 -24.41 25.35
N LEU A 705 22.07 -24.74 26.63
CA LEU A 705 20.79 -25.00 27.28
C LEU A 705 20.14 -23.68 27.71
N LEU A 706 18.98 -23.34 27.15
CA LEU A 706 18.04 -22.48 27.85
C LEU A 706 17.05 -23.35 28.64
N GLY A 707 16.88 -23.04 29.92
CA GLY A 707 15.66 -23.38 30.64
C GLY A 707 14.49 -22.55 30.11
N SER A 708 13.26 -23.03 30.33
CA SER A 708 12.02 -22.45 29.76
C SER A 708 11.99 -20.90 29.80
N PRO A 709 12.15 -20.21 28.66
CA PRO A 709 12.05 -18.77 28.59
C PRO A 709 10.59 -18.32 28.56
N ARG A 710 10.36 -17.03 28.70
CA ARG A 710 9.06 -16.41 28.46
C ARG A 710 8.80 -16.33 26.95
N CYS A 711 8.29 -17.40 26.36
CA CYS A 711 7.76 -17.38 25.00
C CYS A 711 6.45 -16.58 24.98
N GLY A 712 6.51 -15.36 24.42
CA GLY A 712 5.57 -14.28 24.72
C GLY A 712 5.97 -13.55 26.01
N VAL A 713 5.98 -12.22 26.05
CA VAL A 713 5.09 -11.29 25.35
C VAL A 713 5.90 -10.07 24.87
N ALA A 714 5.88 -9.76 23.58
CA ALA A 714 6.03 -8.37 23.15
C ALA A 714 4.73 -7.66 23.56
N ALA A 715 4.78 -6.88 24.65
CA ALA A 715 3.60 -6.23 25.20
C ALA A 715 3.15 -5.08 24.29
N LEU A 716 2.40 -5.41 23.23
CA LEU A 716 1.64 -4.44 22.45
C LEU A 716 0.55 -3.82 23.35
N PRO A 717 0.43 -2.48 23.43
CA PRO A 717 -0.62 -1.79 24.18
C PRO A 717 -2.00 -1.83 23.50
#